data_AF-A0A1V4X710-F1
#
_entry.id   AF-A0A1V4X710-F1
#
_cell.length_a   1.000
_cell.length_b   1.000
_cell.length_c   1.000
_cell.angle_alpha   90.00
_cell.angle_beta   90.00
_cell.angle_gamma   90.00
#
_symmetry.space_group_name_H-M   'P 1'
#
loop_
_entity.id
_entity.type
_entity.pdbx_description
1 polymer ?
#
loop_
_entity_poly.entity_id
_entity_poly.type
_entity_poly.pdbx_seq_one_letter_code
_entity_poly.pdbx_strand_id
1 'polypeptide(L)'
;MKSTKGFTLIEIMVSLVLVGLIASVAGTSVLVGMQGYLAARDNDVLAQKAQLALNRLHREFIELSDVRDAREDCILYESPYGRQALKMAVETDGRKTIQFIPGVTSISCDQLPSGDTLIDGVQGFTLLYNPSGGMSLWSVGQDIRNLYALNARLVMKRSGTETGLSFSMTVSPRNNKNAGGERVPTPDDMPPAYEGKTCFVATAAWGDRDHPMVVFFRQFRDRFLLGTVPGDALIRLYWRVGPLLAAAIEDSPPARFAVRAAMIPLAGAALLLLYHPVLPVLALIVSWCGARFLCRRLRRKPRPGLQSPAGQRGAILLTLIAMMVIFSALGAYMISMFGSSSLGQAVGSNIMRAYYLAESGFRYAASVYINAADESARETLMEAMRNREYTLAGNEGRFQLGVYPYYFKSTKPPDKDQMEAKVYGNIPVEIGDMNSPATAVWMKVQKPGGDITFNRVYLTRAAVSDNAVIFKQVAASGTTPVDWGSGYWDSATNRGSTLTPACIPDPNKLVLIADSGGYDLAYAYGTGALAFPRRNGVFAVRFQGEPRPRILSYRERDDDQRRFKGIADTSGKSLPTTVPVVDPGATPPYNQQSFIELTKFVRLESTGIIGEGVTAIKRTVTYETPIGYVTVTAPKTEMKEQFGTGLANWFTGSEPSHIGTQAVEGGALRLTGAATTNVMPASSCLLFRENQIALDWRKAFSASGAYENFSTEWRRAGNFLSYDVQAKLFLDSTNTIYAGGLSFRLDEQGNSLGLSIVRASPNPSPGCDADGIPDNLTTAFHDSTFPNSFTVLYSPYAYLVLWMKETAKTEQNIVTLPSPHLDPESTSYLDPPPSGTGTRAILLGDCSFWRSGARVRFYNTGGSLPTGIEAGKDYYIRVIFYNTKRYVYLFDTYARAMGLGASRWEGLQDITSEGSGASSMAAQDPQWLLLAYRSLNQFPSSVGDVLEILKPSGGGLYERFRDWMTLKVRVIEAPSLSFVNGGGAGLEIVSGDILYQTQDNTAGGAVEAIAMVRNDPVYWNLSVNQPAEWNWEAGTAAGIVLLEPLRDDKGVIRPYQGFIGGKRLFRGQPPSGVWIATVGIPATVSGEGVPFRQRDNWAQVFVGDPNRPPDPGDDPLDVKRAQSPRDSVFWAPDRVGYPGITTPSNDRFTLVRMADDNAYRNPCYLRRFLSRQNTGDSRGDFIRIGKVQYDGRPFFSTPTEGLEFPTSRPEVGLHAYGPADSITNFYFDDFAVRFGPVGGVRPGFLMPVQH
;
A
#
# COMPACT_ATOMS: atom_id res chain seq x y z
N MET A 1 -102.36 39.17 16.43
CA MET A 1 -101.77 37.85 16.77
C MET A 1 -100.88 37.42 15.60
N LYS A 2 -99.54 37.51 15.72
CA LYS A 2 -98.59 37.09 14.67
C LYS A 2 -98.17 35.65 14.93
N SER A 3 -98.23 34.82 13.90
CA SER A 3 -97.99 33.38 13.99
C SER A 3 -96.50 33.06 14.12
N THR A 4 -96.15 32.37 15.19
CA THR A 4 -94.85 31.75 15.41
C THR A 4 -94.81 30.43 14.64
N LYS A 5 -94.11 30.39 13.51
CA LYS A 5 -93.78 29.13 12.83
C LYS A 5 -92.58 28.49 13.53
N GLY A 6 -92.80 27.35 14.18
CA GLY A 6 -91.77 26.52 14.81
C GLY A 6 -90.82 25.87 13.81
N PHE A 7 -89.70 25.35 14.34
CA PHE A 7 -88.66 24.61 13.62
C PHE A 7 -89.21 23.39 12.87
N THR A 8 -88.64 23.08 11.70
CA THR A 8 -89.02 21.86 10.97
C THR A 8 -88.31 20.65 11.59
N LEU A 9 -89.07 19.57 11.85
CA LEU A 9 -88.57 18.30 12.43
C LEU A 9 -87.33 17.76 11.67
N ILE A 10 -87.31 17.96 10.36
CA ILE A 10 -86.21 17.53 9.47
C ILE A 10 -84.89 18.25 9.79
N GLU A 11 -84.93 19.51 10.19
CA GLU A 11 -83.75 20.32 10.49
C GLU A 11 -83.12 19.89 11.83
N ILE A 12 -83.97 19.53 12.80
CA ILE A 12 -83.56 18.95 14.08
C ILE A 12 -82.96 17.55 13.87
N MET A 13 -83.60 16.71 13.05
CA MET A 13 -83.11 15.37 12.73
C MET A 13 -81.76 15.40 12.00
N VAL A 14 -81.60 16.23 10.98
CA VAL A 14 -80.34 16.35 10.24
C VAL A 14 -79.22 16.88 11.13
N SER A 15 -79.52 17.84 12.00
CA SER A 15 -78.53 18.38 12.95
C SER A 15 -78.08 17.33 13.97
N LEU A 16 -79.02 16.54 14.53
CA LEU A 16 -78.69 15.45 15.45
C LEU A 16 -77.86 14.35 14.79
N VAL A 17 -78.17 14.01 13.55
CA VAL A 17 -77.39 13.01 12.78
C VAL A 17 -75.98 13.52 12.48
N LEU A 18 -75.84 14.79 12.08
CA LEU A 18 -74.52 15.40 11.85
C LEU A 18 -73.69 15.46 13.13
N VAL A 19 -74.30 15.86 14.25
CA VAL A 19 -73.63 15.88 15.56
C VAL A 19 -73.24 14.46 15.99
N GLY A 20 -74.11 13.46 15.81
CA GLY A 20 -73.80 12.06 16.11
C GLY A 20 -72.67 11.49 15.25
N LEU A 21 -72.63 11.83 13.97
CA LEU A 21 -71.60 11.36 13.03
C LEU A 21 -70.25 12.02 13.34
N ILE A 22 -70.23 13.32 13.64
CA ILE A 22 -69.01 14.01 14.06
C ILE A 22 -68.56 13.52 15.44
N ALA A 23 -69.46 13.30 16.39
CA ALA A 23 -69.13 12.76 17.73
C ALA A 23 -68.56 11.33 17.64
N SER A 24 -69.10 10.49 16.75
CA SER A 24 -68.56 9.16 16.44
C SER A 24 -67.13 9.25 15.90
N VAL A 25 -66.91 10.08 14.88
CA VAL A 25 -65.57 10.27 14.27
C VAL A 25 -64.59 10.88 15.27
N ALA A 26 -65.04 11.81 16.10
CA ALA A 26 -64.23 12.43 17.15
C ALA A 26 -63.87 11.41 18.24
N GLY A 27 -64.84 10.62 18.71
CA GLY A 27 -64.64 9.59 19.74
C GLY A 27 -63.68 8.50 19.29
N THR A 28 -63.81 8.02 18.04
CA THR A 28 -62.86 7.03 17.50
C THR A 28 -61.48 7.63 17.24
N SER A 29 -61.40 8.88 16.75
CA SER A 29 -60.12 9.58 16.54
C SER A 29 -59.35 9.78 17.84
N VAL A 30 -60.05 10.08 18.94
CA VAL A 30 -59.45 10.22 20.27
C VAL A 30 -58.94 8.87 20.77
N LEU A 31 -59.72 7.79 20.66
CA LEU A 31 -59.28 6.45 21.07
C LEU A 31 -58.08 5.96 20.26
N VAL A 32 -58.09 6.15 18.93
CA VAL A 32 -56.96 5.81 18.06
C VAL A 32 -55.76 6.70 18.36
N GLY A 33 -55.97 7.98 18.65
CA GLY A 33 -54.93 8.91 19.10
C GLY A 33 -54.32 8.50 20.45
N MET A 34 -55.13 8.05 21.41
CA MET A 34 -54.69 7.57 22.72
C MET A 34 -53.94 6.24 22.63
N GLN A 35 -54.43 5.30 21.82
CA GLN A 35 -53.73 4.03 21.57
C GLN A 35 -52.41 4.27 20.81
N GLY A 36 -52.41 5.17 19.83
CA GLY A 36 -51.22 5.62 19.12
C GLY A 36 -50.23 6.32 20.05
N TYR A 37 -50.70 7.14 20.98
CA TYR A 37 -49.88 7.81 21.99
C TYR A 37 -49.28 6.82 22.99
N LEU A 38 -50.08 5.90 23.54
CA LEU A 38 -49.56 4.88 24.47
C LEU A 38 -48.55 3.97 23.77
N ALA A 39 -48.81 3.57 22.53
CA ALA A 39 -47.87 2.83 21.72
C ALA A 39 -46.59 3.65 21.43
N ALA A 40 -46.71 4.93 21.11
CA ALA A 40 -45.57 5.82 20.88
C ALA A 40 -44.75 6.02 22.17
N ARG A 41 -45.41 6.25 23.30
CA ARG A 41 -44.78 6.41 24.61
C ARG A 41 -44.06 5.14 25.06
N ASP A 42 -44.69 3.98 24.92
CA ASP A 42 -44.07 2.70 25.26
C ASP A 42 -42.86 2.43 24.35
N ASN A 43 -42.98 2.73 23.06
CA ASN A 43 -41.86 2.63 22.12
C ASN A 43 -40.74 3.61 22.46
N ASP A 44 -41.05 4.84 22.87
CA ASP A 44 -40.08 5.86 23.28
C ASP A 44 -39.31 5.42 24.52
N VAL A 45 -39.99 4.89 25.54
CA VAL A 45 -39.36 4.37 26.76
C VAL A 45 -38.48 3.16 26.45
N LEU A 46 -38.97 2.22 25.62
CA LEU A 46 -38.19 1.05 25.20
C LEU A 46 -36.98 1.45 24.35
N ALA A 47 -37.13 2.44 23.46
CA ALA A 47 -36.05 2.97 22.64
C ALA A 47 -34.99 3.67 23.50
N GLN A 48 -35.40 4.50 24.47
CA GLN A 48 -34.47 5.15 25.41
C GLN A 48 -33.68 4.12 26.22
N LYS A 49 -34.36 3.11 26.77
CA LYS A 49 -33.70 2.01 27.50
C LYS A 49 -32.70 1.26 26.61
N ALA A 50 -33.15 0.85 25.42
CA ALA A 50 -32.31 0.11 24.47
C ALA A 50 -31.12 0.93 23.98
N GLN A 51 -31.30 2.23 23.69
CA GLN A 51 -30.22 3.13 23.28
C GLN A 51 -29.20 3.34 24.40
N LEU A 52 -29.64 3.50 25.66
CA LEU A 52 -28.71 3.63 26.78
C LEU A 52 -27.87 2.35 26.96
N ALA A 53 -28.52 1.17 26.89
CA ALA A 53 -27.84 -0.11 26.98
C ALA A 53 -26.86 -0.33 25.81
N LEU A 54 -27.28 -0.05 24.57
CA LEU A 54 -26.42 -0.17 23.39
C LEU A 54 -25.28 0.84 23.41
N ASN A 55 -25.50 2.08 23.85
CA ASN A 55 -24.41 3.06 24.01
C ASN A 55 -23.39 2.59 25.06
N ARG A 56 -23.84 1.95 26.14
CA ARG A 56 -22.95 1.35 27.11
C ARG A 56 -22.17 0.18 26.50
N LEU A 57 -22.84 -0.75 25.82
CA LEU A 57 -22.18 -1.87 25.14
C LEU A 57 -21.20 -1.41 24.06
N HIS A 58 -21.56 -0.38 23.29
CA HIS A 58 -20.68 0.23 22.30
C HIS A 58 -19.40 0.73 22.94
N ARG A 59 -19.50 1.43 24.08
CA ARG A 59 -18.33 1.91 24.82
C ARG A 59 -17.47 0.77 25.40
N GLU A 60 -18.07 -0.34 25.79
CA GLU A 60 -17.29 -1.48 26.28
C GLU A 60 -16.57 -2.23 25.15
N PHE A 61 -17.27 -2.50 24.04
CA PHE A 61 -16.72 -3.27 22.92
C PHE A 61 -15.76 -2.48 22.04
N ILE A 62 -15.84 -1.15 22.02
CA ILE A 62 -14.89 -0.33 21.26
C ILE A 62 -13.49 -0.41 21.85
N GLU A 63 -13.39 -0.59 23.17
CA GLU A 63 -12.12 -0.72 23.89
C GLU A 63 -11.66 -2.18 24.01
N LEU A 64 -12.39 -3.13 23.44
CA LEU A 64 -12.06 -4.54 23.48
C LEU A 64 -10.68 -4.78 22.83
N SER A 65 -9.82 -5.49 23.56
CA SER A 65 -8.46 -5.82 23.12
C SER A 65 -8.24 -7.31 22.83
N ASP A 66 -9.00 -8.20 23.47
CA ASP A 66 -8.95 -9.66 23.25
C ASP A 66 -10.29 -10.30 23.63
N VAL A 67 -10.64 -11.45 23.06
CA VAL A 67 -11.82 -12.25 23.44
C VAL A 67 -11.33 -13.60 23.96
N ARG A 68 -11.64 -13.90 25.22
CA ARG A 68 -11.18 -15.11 25.92
C ARG A 68 -12.13 -16.28 25.75
N ASP A 69 -13.44 -16.02 25.83
CA ASP A 69 -14.49 -17.02 25.63
C ASP A 69 -15.74 -16.32 25.09
N ALA A 70 -16.50 -16.99 24.24
CA ALA A 70 -17.70 -16.44 23.63
C ALA A 70 -18.71 -17.54 23.29
N ARG A 71 -19.98 -17.28 23.62
CA ARG A 71 -21.14 -18.14 23.39
C ARG A 71 -22.33 -17.30 22.91
N GLU A 72 -23.43 -17.96 22.60
CA GLU A 72 -24.66 -17.29 22.15
C GLU A 72 -25.22 -16.31 23.20
N ASP A 73 -25.05 -16.62 24.49
CA ASP A 73 -25.59 -15.89 25.64
C ASP A 73 -24.52 -15.21 26.50
N CYS A 74 -23.23 -15.34 26.17
CA CYS A 74 -22.14 -14.82 26.98
C CYS A 74 -20.91 -14.42 26.17
N ILE A 75 -20.19 -13.38 26.60
CA ILE A 75 -18.86 -13.02 26.11
C ILE A 75 -17.96 -12.67 27.29
N LEU A 76 -16.75 -13.24 27.30
CA LEU A 76 -15.65 -12.92 28.20
C LEU A 76 -14.53 -12.29 27.37
N TYR A 77 -14.21 -11.02 27.64
CA TYR A 77 -13.25 -10.25 26.84
C TYR A 77 -12.31 -9.46 27.74
N GLU A 78 -11.18 -9.05 27.18
CA GLU A 78 -10.23 -8.15 27.82
C GLU A 78 -10.42 -6.75 27.29
N SER A 79 -10.32 -5.79 28.21
CA SER A 79 -10.31 -4.37 27.90
C SER A 79 -9.21 -3.66 28.71
N PRO A 80 -8.94 -2.38 28.41
CA PRO A 80 -8.26 -1.43 29.28
C PRO A 80 -8.70 -1.41 30.76
N TYR A 81 -9.77 -2.07 31.16
CA TYR A 81 -10.24 -2.10 32.54
C TYR A 81 -10.09 -3.47 33.19
N GLY A 82 -9.27 -4.34 32.58
CA GLY A 82 -9.10 -5.74 32.96
C GLY A 82 -10.07 -6.66 32.23
N ARG A 83 -10.23 -7.89 32.72
CA ARG A 83 -11.13 -8.87 32.13
C ARG A 83 -12.58 -8.54 32.51
N GLN A 84 -13.46 -8.50 31.52
CA GLN A 84 -14.87 -8.14 31.64
C GLN A 84 -15.72 -9.26 31.06
N ALA A 85 -16.94 -9.43 31.55
CA ALA A 85 -17.90 -10.33 30.94
C ALA A 85 -19.27 -9.68 30.75
N LEU A 86 -19.96 -10.10 29.70
CA LEU A 86 -21.36 -9.82 29.47
C LEU A 86 -22.10 -11.16 29.38
N LYS A 87 -23.24 -11.29 30.06
CA LYS A 87 -24.06 -12.50 29.98
C LYS A 87 -25.56 -12.19 29.93
N MET A 88 -26.33 -13.01 29.24
CA MET A 88 -27.78 -13.01 29.31
C MET A 88 -28.21 -13.96 30.44
N ALA A 89 -28.83 -13.43 31.48
CA ALA A 89 -29.36 -14.19 32.60
C ALA A 89 -30.87 -14.40 32.44
N VAL A 90 -31.36 -15.56 32.87
CA VAL A 90 -32.79 -15.82 33.04
C VAL A 90 -33.09 -15.79 34.53
N GLU A 91 -33.88 -14.80 34.97
CA GLU A 91 -34.32 -14.68 36.36
C GLU A 91 -35.33 -15.80 36.71
N THR A 92 -35.50 -16.06 38.01
CA THR A 92 -36.38 -17.13 38.54
C THR A 92 -37.85 -16.98 38.12
N ASP A 93 -38.28 -15.79 37.69
CA ASP A 93 -39.62 -15.51 37.20
C ASP A 93 -39.74 -15.60 35.66
N GLY A 94 -38.69 -16.08 34.98
CA GLY A 94 -38.64 -16.23 33.53
C GLY A 94 -38.32 -14.95 32.75
N ARG A 95 -38.05 -13.82 33.42
CA ARG A 95 -37.56 -12.59 32.75
C ARG A 95 -36.11 -12.77 32.31
N LYS A 96 -35.80 -12.38 31.07
CA LYS A 96 -34.41 -12.34 30.58
C LYS A 96 -33.83 -10.95 30.77
N THR A 97 -32.62 -10.88 31.31
CA THR A 97 -31.86 -9.65 31.55
C THR A 97 -30.45 -9.78 30.97
N ILE A 98 -29.86 -8.67 30.54
CA ILE A 98 -28.43 -8.63 30.17
C ILE A 98 -27.68 -8.10 31.37
N GLN A 99 -26.67 -8.83 31.82
CA GLN A 99 -25.81 -8.47 32.94
C GLN A 99 -24.39 -8.16 32.47
N PHE A 100 -23.80 -7.11 33.04
CA PHE A 100 -22.39 -6.74 32.88
C PHE A 100 -21.63 -7.09 34.15
N ILE A 101 -20.48 -7.75 34.01
CA ILE A 101 -19.66 -8.22 35.13
C ILE A 101 -18.24 -7.67 34.95
N PRO A 102 -17.83 -6.67 35.75
CA PRO A 102 -16.48 -6.15 35.68
C PRO A 102 -15.48 -6.96 36.50
N GLY A 103 -14.21 -6.99 36.07
CA GLY A 103 -13.09 -7.52 36.85
C GLY A 103 -13.14 -9.04 37.08
N VAL A 104 -13.51 -9.80 36.06
CA VAL A 104 -13.71 -11.26 36.15
C VAL A 104 -12.38 -12.00 36.26
N THR A 105 -12.23 -12.87 37.25
CA THR A 105 -11.04 -13.75 37.38
C THR A 105 -11.21 -15.09 36.66
N SER A 106 -12.45 -15.51 36.40
CA SER A 106 -12.80 -16.74 35.66
C SER A 106 -12.26 -16.74 34.23
N ILE A 107 -12.05 -17.94 33.68
CA ILE A 107 -11.49 -18.17 32.34
C ILE A 107 -12.53 -18.67 31.32
N SER A 108 -13.79 -18.91 31.73
CA SER A 108 -14.86 -19.37 30.85
C SER A 108 -16.23 -18.83 31.25
N CYS A 109 -17.11 -18.70 30.25
CA CYS A 109 -18.52 -18.32 30.39
C CYS A 109 -19.34 -19.21 31.35
N ASP A 110 -18.95 -20.48 31.55
CA ASP A 110 -19.63 -21.40 32.48
C ASP A 110 -19.47 -21.03 33.96
N GLN A 111 -18.43 -20.29 34.29
CA GLN A 111 -18.04 -20.02 35.69
C GLN A 111 -18.19 -18.54 36.06
N LEU A 112 -19.17 -17.85 35.45
CA LEU A 112 -19.39 -16.43 35.69
C LEU A 112 -20.32 -16.16 36.88
N PRO A 113 -19.93 -15.28 37.83
CA PRO A 113 -20.81 -14.87 38.93
C PRO A 113 -21.99 -14.02 38.42
N SER A 114 -22.99 -13.74 39.27
CA SER A 114 -24.05 -12.78 38.93
C SER A 114 -23.47 -11.37 38.79
N GLY A 115 -23.93 -10.62 37.78
CA GLY A 115 -23.47 -9.26 37.50
C GLY A 115 -24.55 -8.20 37.68
N ASP A 116 -24.21 -6.97 37.32
CA ASP A 116 -25.11 -5.83 37.33
C ASP A 116 -26.04 -5.86 36.12
N THR A 117 -27.34 -5.68 36.33
CA THR A 117 -28.34 -5.66 35.25
C THR A 117 -28.17 -4.40 34.40
N LEU A 118 -27.75 -4.58 33.15
CA LEU A 118 -27.62 -3.53 32.15
C LEU A 118 -28.98 -3.16 31.52
N ILE A 119 -29.80 -4.15 31.22
CA ILE A 119 -31.15 -3.95 30.68
C ILE A 119 -32.10 -5.11 30.99
N ASP A 120 -33.36 -4.78 31.24
CA ASP A 120 -34.46 -5.70 31.55
C ASP A 120 -35.46 -5.86 30.39
N GLY A 121 -36.28 -6.92 30.42
CA GLY A 121 -37.34 -7.12 29.43
C GLY A 121 -36.85 -7.55 28.05
N VAL A 122 -35.72 -8.26 27.99
CA VAL A 122 -35.11 -8.73 26.75
C VAL A 122 -35.85 -9.97 26.24
N GLN A 123 -36.22 -9.98 24.96
CA GLN A 123 -36.80 -11.14 24.28
C GLN A 123 -35.71 -12.01 23.66
N GLY A 124 -34.70 -11.37 23.06
CA GLY A 124 -33.51 -12.02 22.50
C GLY A 124 -32.34 -11.06 22.39
N PHE A 125 -31.12 -11.60 22.52
CA PHE A 125 -29.87 -10.88 22.32
C PHE A 125 -28.93 -11.76 21.51
N THR A 126 -28.26 -11.20 20.52
CA THR A 126 -27.34 -11.94 19.66
C THR A 126 -26.10 -11.08 19.41
N LEU A 127 -24.93 -11.68 19.60
CA LEU A 127 -23.64 -11.10 19.25
C LEU A 127 -23.06 -11.87 18.07
N LEU A 128 -22.84 -11.19 16.96
CA LEU A 128 -22.17 -11.74 15.78
C LEU A 128 -20.83 -11.03 15.63
N TYR A 129 -19.80 -11.83 15.36
CA TYR A 129 -18.45 -11.36 15.13
C TYR A 129 -18.17 -11.43 13.65
N ASN A 130 -17.47 -10.44 13.15
CA ASN A 130 -17.06 -10.45 11.77
C ASN A 130 -15.53 -10.65 11.71
N PRO A 131 -15.04 -11.91 11.64
CA PRO A 131 -13.68 -12.19 11.24
C PRO A 131 -13.55 -12.06 9.71
N SER A 132 -12.32 -11.88 9.21
CA SER A 132 -12.00 -11.76 7.77
C SER A 132 -12.86 -12.70 6.89
N GLY A 133 -13.80 -12.15 6.11
CA GLY A 133 -14.60 -12.91 5.14
C GLY A 133 -15.98 -13.44 5.57
N GLY A 134 -16.58 -13.02 6.69
CA GLY A 134 -17.99 -13.37 7.00
C GLY A 134 -18.49 -13.00 8.40
N MET A 135 -19.75 -13.32 8.71
CA MET A 135 -20.33 -13.22 10.07
C MET A 135 -20.34 -14.60 10.72
N SER A 136 -19.71 -14.74 11.90
CA SER A 136 -19.70 -15.99 12.68
C SER A 136 -19.76 -15.74 14.19
N LEU A 137 -19.99 -16.78 14.98
CA LEU A 137 -19.69 -16.75 16.41
C LEU A 137 -18.16 -16.77 16.60
N TRP A 138 -17.64 -16.10 17.63
CA TRP A 138 -16.21 -16.11 17.93
C TRP A 138 -15.80 -17.45 18.54
N SER A 139 -14.75 -18.08 18.01
CA SER A 139 -14.22 -19.32 18.56
C SER A 139 -12.90 -19.11 19.31
N VAL A 140 -12.75 -19.82 20.43
CA VAL A 140 -11.54 -19.74 21.27
C VAL A 140 -10.32 -20.16 20.45
N GLY A 141 -9.30 -19.29 20.40
CA GLY A 141 -8.06 -19.50 19.61
C GLY A 141 -8.01 -18.75 18.28
N GLN A 142 -9.06 -18.04 17.88
CA GLN A 142 -8.98 -17.08 16.77
C GLN A 142 -8.13 -15.86 17.16
N ASP A 143 -7.25 -15.40 16.27
CA ASP A 143 -6.46 -14.20 16.51
C ASP A 143 -7.37 -12.95 16.45
N ILE A 144 -7.41 -12.21 17.55
CA ILE A 144 -8.23 -11.01 17.74
C ILE A 144 -7.98 -9.93 16.69
N ARG A 145 -6.81 -9.91 16.06
CA ARG A 145 -6.51 -8.97 14.97
C ARG A 145 -7.42 -9.16 13.76
N ASN A 146 -8.02 -10.34 13.59
CA ASN A 146 -8.98 -10.60 12.51
C ASN A 146 -10.38 -10.03 12.79
N LEU A 147 -10.68 -9.59 14.03
CA LEU A 147 -11.98 -9.03 14.40
C LEU A 147 -12.09 -7.58 13.91
N TYR A 148 -12.84 -7.32 12.85
CA TYR A 148 -13.01 -5.95 12.34
C TYR A 148 -14.31 -5.28 12.83
N ALA A 149 -15.35 -6.06 13.08
CA ALA A 149 -16.61 -5.57 13.59
C ALA A 149 -17.32 -6.60 14.47
N LEU A 150 -18.09 -6.09 15.44
CA LEU A 150 -18.98 -6.82 16.31
C LEU A 150 -20.38 -6.22 16.14
N ASN A 151 -21.33 -7.07 15.77
CA ASN A 151 -22.73 -6.72 15.60
C ASN A 151 -23.53 -7.24 16.79
N ALA A 152 -24.09 -6.34 17.59
CA ALA A 152 -24.99 -6.70 18.67
C ALA A 152 -26.43 -6.38 18.28
N ARG A 153 -27.31 -7.37 18.34
CA ARG A 153 -28.76 -7.23 18.12
C ARG A 153 -29.50 -7.48 19.42
N LEU A 154 -30.31 -6.52 19.83
CA LEU A 154 -31.15 -6.55 21.02
C LEU A 154 -32.62 -6.51 20.60
N VAL A 155 -33.43 -7.46 21.07
CA VAL A 155 -34.88 -7.47 20.83
C VAL A 155 -35.60 -7.26 22.16
N MET A 156 -36.32 -6.14 22.28
CA MET A 156 -37.09 -5.77 23.46
C MET A 156 -38.52 -6.31 23.37
N LYS A 157 -39.02 -6.87 24.47
CA LYS A 157 -40.41 -7.34 24.55
C LYS A 157 -41.36 -6.14 24.56
N ARG A 158 -42.34 -6.13 23.64
CA ARG A 158 -43.41 -5.13 23.59
C ARG A 158 -44.66 -5.62 24.32
N SER A 159 -45.35 -4.72 25.02
CA SER A 159 -46.62 -4.98 25.69
C SER A 159 -47.73 -5.27 24.66
N GLY A 160 -48.37 -6.44 24.74
CA GLY A 160 -49.57 -6.77 23.97
C GLY A 160 -49.37 -7.22 22.51
N THR A 161 -48.13 -7.42 22.05
CA THR A 161 -47.82 -7.97 20.70
C THR A 161 -46.75 -9.05 20.76
N GLU A 162 -46.85 -10.10 19.94
CA GLU A 162 -45.82 -11.15 19.86
C GLU A 162 -44.51 -10.68 19.19
N THR A 163 -44.58 -9.60 18.42
CA THR A 163 -43.44 -8.98 17.73
C THR A 163 -42.72 -7.99 18.64
N GLY A 164 -41.46 -8.30 18.98
CA GLY A 164 -40.57 -7.41 19.73
C GLY A 164 -39.97 -6.29 18.88
N LEU A 165 -39.45 -5.25 19.54
CA LEU A 165 -38.73 -4.14 18.92
C LEU A 165 -37.24 -4.48 18.83
N SER A 166 -36.68 -4.52 17.62
CA SER A 166 -35.26 -4.83 17.42
C SER A 166 -34.40 -3.57 17.31
N PHE A 167 -33.32 -3.55 18.07
CA PHE A 167 -32.26 -2.56 18.01
C PHE A 167 -30.96 -3.26 17.66
N SER A 168 -30.10 -2.59 16.90
CA SER A 168 -28.80 -3.13 16.50
C SER A 168 -27.73 -2.07 16.63
N MET A 169 -26.53 -2.50 17.00
CA MET A 169 -25.33 -1.70 16.92
C MET A 169 -24.21 -2.49 16.24
N THR A 170 -23.34 -1.78 15.57
CA THR A 170 -22.07 -2.30 15.07
C THR A 170 -20.95 -1.55 15.77
N VAL A 171 -19.98 -2.29 16.28
CA VAL A 171 -18.83 -1.75 17.00
C VAL A 171 -17.57 -2.30 16.38
N SER A 172 -16.62 -1.45 16.04
CA SER A 172 -15.29 -1.86 15.61
C SER A 172 -14.33 -1.70 16.78
N PRO A 173 -13.75 -2.80 17.31
CA PRO A 173 -12.77 -2.73 18.38
C PRO A 173 -11.52 -1.97 17.92
N ARG A 174 -10.99 -1.11 18.80
CA ARG A 174 -9.84 -0.25 18.51
C ARG A 174 -8.52 -0.81 19.04
N ASN A 175 -8.60 -1.60 20.12
CA ASN A 175 -7.44 -2.04 20.88
C ASN A 175 -6.96 -3.45 20.52
N ASN A 176 -7.49 -4.04 19.45
CA ASN A 176 -7.14 -5.39 19.01
C ASN A 176 -6.00 -5.45 17.98
N LYS A 177 -5.28 -4.33 17.75
CA LYS A 177 -4.14 -4.24 16.82
C LYS A 177 -4.48 -4.64 15.37
N ASN A 178 -5.72 -4.43 14.94
CA ASN A 178 -6.13 -4.63 13.55
C ASN A 178 -5.33 -3.68 12.62
N ALA A 179 -4.43 -4.21 11.76
CA ALA A 179 -3.51 -3.45 10.92
C ALA A 179 -4.11 -2.91 9.60
N GLY A 180 -5.44 -2.84 9.51
CA GLY A 180 -6.17 -2.24 8.41
C GLY A 180 -6.62 -3.29 7.38
N GLY A 181 -7.94 -3.46 7.24
CA GLY A 181 -8.42 -4.36 6.18
C GLY A 181 -9.91 -4.54 5.91
N GLU A 182 -10.84 -3.84 6.56
CA GLU A 182 -12.22 -3.68 6.04
C GLU A 182 -12.94 -2.53 6.76
N ARG A 183 -13.77 -1.76 6.03
CA ARG A 183 -14.52 -0.63 6.59
C ARG A 183 -15.44 -1.12 7.72
N VAL A 184 -15.59 -0.32 8.78
CA VAL A 184 -16.81 -0.40 9.62
C VAL A 184 -17.99 -0.24 8.66
N PRO A 185 -19.01 -1.12 8.69
CA PRO A 185 -20.17 -1.00 7.81
C PRO A 185 -20.67 0.44 7.82
N THR A 186 -20.49 1.13 6.70
CA THR A 186 -20.99 2.49 6.54
C THR A 186 -22.52 2.43 6.50
N PRO A 187 -23.25 3.52 6.78
CA PRO A 187 -24.70 3.56 6.56
C PRO A 187 -25.14 3.13 5.15
N ASP A 188 -24.21 3.15 4.20
CA ASP A 188 -24.35 2.72 2.81
C ASP A 188 -24.21 1.18 2.61
N ASP A 189 -23.69 0.44 3.60
CA ASP A 189 -23.46 -1.02 3.58
C ASP A 189 -24.23 -1.74 4.72
N MET A 190 -25.51 -1.39 4.94
CA MET A 190 -26.35 -2.14 5.88
C MET A 190 -26.68 -3.55 5.34
N PRO A 191 -26.80 -4.57 6.21
CA PRO A 191 -27.21 -5.91 5.79
C PRO A 191 -28.56 -5.88 5.03
N PRO A 192 -28.80 -6.82 4.09
CA PRO A 192 -29.89 -6.79 3.10
C PRO A 192 -31.32 -6.65 3.66
N ALA A 193 -31.49 -6.76 4.97
CA ALA A 193 -32.75 -6.56 5.68
C ALA A 193 -33.24 -5.09 5.71
N TYR A 194 -32.43 -4.12 5.27
CA TYR A 194 -32.73 -2.68 5.34
C TYR A 194 -32.94 -1.94 4.00
N GLU A 195 -32.55 -2.51 2.85
CA GLU A 195 -32.67 -1.83 1.52
C GLU A 195 -34.12 -1.50 1.10
N GLY A 196 -35.13 -2.18 1.65
CA GLY A 196 -36.54 -1.97 1.28
C GLY A 196 -37.30 -0.83 2.00
N LYS A 197 -36.68 -0.11 2.95
CA LYS A 197 -37.44 0.63 3.99
C LYS A 197 -37.28 2.16 4.03
N THR A 198 -36.60 2.82 3.09
CA THR A 198 -36.34 4.28 3.18
C THR A 198 -37.29 5.14 2.33
N CYS A 199 -37.65 6.33 2.84
CA CYS A 199 -38.35 7.40 2.12
C CYS A 199 -37.49 8.67 2.17
N PHE A 200 -36.70 8.93 1.13
CA PHE A 200 -35.65 9.96 1.08
C PHE A 200 -36.13 11.36 1.44
N VAL A 201 -37.08 11.90 0.67
CA VAL A 201 -37.59 13.28 0.84
C VAL A 201 -38.31 13.47 2.17
N ALA A 202 -39.07 12.47 2.62
CA ALA A 202 -39.79 12.53 3.89
C ALA A 202 -38.81 12.49 5.08
N THR A 203 -37.75 11.70 4.97
CA THR A 203 -36.68 11.62 5.98
C THR A 203 -35.90 12.94 6.02
N ALA A 204 -35.49 13.50 4.88
CA ALA A 204 -34.80 14.78 4.83
C ALA A 204 -35.68 15.94 5.37
N ALA A 205 -36.98 15.91 5.09
CA ALA A 205 -37.90 16.89 5.63
C ALA A 205 -38.07 16.76 7.15
N TRP A 206 -38.30 15.56 7.70
CA TRP A 206 -38.64 15.35 9.12
C TRP A 206 -37.44 15.07 10.03
N GLY A 207 -36.24 14.85 9.47
CA GLY A 207 -34.99 14.68 10.20
C GLY A 207 -34.75 13.29 10.78
N ASP A 208 -35.75 12.39 10.73
CA ASP A 208 -35.65 11.03 11.24
C ASP A 208 -36.38 10.05 10.31
N ARG A 209 -35.75 8.89 10.08
CA ARG A 209 -36.31 7.77 9.31
C ARG A 209 -37.50 7.16 10.06
N ASP A 210 -37.51 7.14 11.38
CA ASP A 210 -38.58 6.51 12.16
C ASP A 210 -39.64 7.49 12.64
N HIS A 211 -39.62 8.72 12.11
CA HIS A 211 -40.65 9.71 12.37
C HIS A 211 -42.05 9.16 11.99
N PRO A 212 -43.10 9.33 12.83
CA PRO A 212 -44.43 8.73 12.61
C PRO A 212 -45.02 9.02 11.23
N MET A 213 -44.81 10.25 10.72
CA MET A 213 -45.26 10.66 9.38
C MET A 213 -44.57 9.87 8.27
N VAL A 214 -43.29 9.58 8.42
CA VAL A 214 -42.51 8.80 7.46
C VAL A 214 -42.97 7.34 7.47
N VAL A 215 -43.27 6.79 8.65
CA VAL A 215 -43.83 5.45 8.82
C VAL A 215 -45.21 5.33 8.15
N PHE A 216 -46.09 6.33 8.29
CA PHE A 216 -47.40 6.33 7.63
C PHE A 216 -47.29 6.34 6.10
N PHE A 217 -46.38 7.14 5.53
CA PHE A 217 -46.14 7.12 4.08
C PHE A 217 -45.59 5.78 3.59
N ARG A 218 -44.74 5.11 4.37
CA ARG A 218 -44.27 3.74 4.06
C ARG A 218 -45.42 2.74 4.04
N GLN A 219 -46.27 2.74 5.06
CA GLN A 219 -47.43 1.84 5.12
C GLN A 219 -48.40 2.08 3.96
N PHE A 220 -48.61 3.35 3.56
CA PHE A 220 -49.42 3.70 2.40
C PHE A 220 -48.81 3.19 1.09
N ARG A 221 -47.49 3.40 0.91
CA ARG A 221 -46.74 2.85 -0.22
C ARG A 221 -46.87 1.34 -0.31
N ASP A 222 -46.63 0.66 0.81
CA ASP A 222 -46.56 -0.80 0.85
C ASP A 222 -47.94 -1.45 0.63
N ARG A 223 -49.01 -0.82 1.14
CA ARG A 223 -50.36 -1.40 1.09
C ARG A 223 -51.17 -1.00 -0.15
N PHE A 224 -50.95 0.18 -0.72
CA PHE A 224 -51.77 0.70 -1.83
C PHE A 224 -50.99 0.99 -3.11
N LEU A 225 -49.74 1.47 -3.03
CA LEU A 225 -48.97 1.83 -4.22
C LEU A 225 -48.26 0.62 -4.84
N LEU A 226 -47.57 -0.21 -4.06
CA LEU A 226 -46.85 -1.39 -4.57
C LEU A 226 -47.77 -2.43 -5.23
N GLY A 227 -49.05 -2.48 -4.84
CA GLY A 227 -50.03 -3.41 -5.41
C GLY A 227 -50.66 -2.98 -6.74
N THR A 228 -50.32 -1.79 -7.27
CA THR A 228 -50.95 -1.24 -8.48
C THR A 228 -49.90 -0.85 -9.53
N VAL A 229 -50.15 -1.19 -10.80
CA VAL A 229 -49.26 -0.85 -11.94
C VAL A 229 -48.90 0.65 -11.99
N PRO A 230 -49.84 1.61 -11.84
CA PRO A 230 -49.49 3.03 -11.79
C PRO A 230 -48.73 3.42 -10.51
N GLY A 231 -48.99 2.77 -9.37
CA GLY A 231 -48.29 3.01 -8.12
C GLY A 231 -46.83 2.55 -8.17
N ASP A 232 -46.55 1.41 -8.79
CA ASP A 232 -45.19 0.92 -9.03
C ASP A 232 -44.38 1.87 -9.95
N ALA A 233 -44.99 2.40 -11.02
CA ALA A 233 -44.36 3.40 -11.88
C ALA A 233 -44.03 4.71 -11.13
N LEU A 234 -44.92 5.17 -10.25
CA LEU A 234 -44.68 6.35 -9.40
C LEU A 234 -43.53 6.11 -8.41
N ILE A 235 -43.46 4.91 -7.84
CA ILE A 235 -42.37 4.50 -6.95
C ILE A 235 -41.04 4.55 -7.71
N ARG A 236 -40.94 3.93 -8.89
CA ARG A 236 -39.71 3.96 -9.71
C ARG A 236 -39.25 5.39 -10.03
N LEU A 237 -40.18 6.30 -10.33
CA LEU A 237 -39.88 7.72 -10.52
C LEU A 237 -39.35 8.37 -9.22
N TYR A 238 -39.99 8.09 -8.09
CA TYR A 238 -39.57 8.57 -6.78
C TYR A 238 -38.17 8.07 -6.40
N TRP A 239 -37.82 6.82 -6.69
CA TRP A 239 -36.46 6.30 -6.43
C TRP A 239 -35.40 6.94 -7.34
N ARG A 240 -35.76 7.34 -8.56
CA ARG A 240 -34.85 8.00 -9.49
C ARG A 240 -34.58 9.47 -9.12
N VAL A 241 -35.58 10.19 -8.61
CA VAL A 241 -35.52 11.64 -8.39
C VAL A 241 -35.42 12.01 -6.89
N GLY A 242 -35.92 11.14 -6.01
CA GLY A 242 -36.02 11.36 -4.56
C GLY A 242 -34.69 11.67 -3.85
N PRO A 243 -33.57 11.00 -4.17
CA PRO A 243 -32.27 11.31 -3.55
C PRO A 243 -31.78 12.74 -3.87
N LEU A 244 -31.94 13.19 -5.12
CA LEU A 244 -31.55 14.54 -5.54
C LEU A 244 -32.41 15.61 -4.86
N LEU A 245 -33.72 15.37 -4.74
CA LEU A 245 -34.63 16.27 -4.02
C LEU A 245 -34.36 16.29 -2.52
N ALA A 246 -33.97 15.17 -1.92
CA ALA A 246 -33.62 15.09 -0.51
C ALA A 246 -32.35 15.89 -0.20
N ALA A 247 -31.30 15.74 -1.01
CA ALA A 247 -30.06 16.51 -0.88
C ALA A 247 -30.30 18.03 -1.01
N ALA A 248 -31.19 18.45 -1.92
CA ALA A 248 -31.51 19.87 -2.13
C ALA A 248 -32.22 20.53 -0.92
N ILE A 249 -32.93 19.76 -0.09
CA ILE A 249 -33.67 20.29 1.07
C ILE A 249 -32.96 20.04 2.40
N GLU A 250 -31.99 19.13 2.45
CA GLU A 250 -31.36 18.68 3.70
C GLU A 250 -30.63 19.83 4.42
N ASP A 251 -30.06 20.80 3.71
CA ASP A 251 -29.33 21.91 4.34
C ASP A 251 -30.15 23.20 4.51
N SER A 252 -31.42 23.24 4.07
CA SER A 252 -32.23 24.47 4.07
C SER A 252 -33.47 24.38 4.98
N PRO A 253 -33.43 25.00 6.19
CA PRO A 253 -34.58 25.06 7.10
C PRO A 253 -35.91 25.55 6.48
N PRO A 254 -35.95 26.62 5.65
CA PRO A 254 -37.19 27.07 5.04
C PRO A 254 -37.73 26.09 3.98
N ALA A 255 -36.87 25.37 3.25
CA ALA A 255 -37.33 24.37 2.29
C ALA A 255 -37.88 23.13 2.99
N ARG A 256 -37.25 22.67 4.08
CA ARG A 256 -37.81 21.58 4.92
C ARG A 256 -39.18 21.95 5.46
N PHE A 257 -39.36 23.19 5.92
CA PHE A 257 -40.66 23.67 6.39
C PHE A 257 -41.72 23.67 5.26
N ALA A 258 -41.36 24.17 4.08
CA ALA A 258 -42.26 24.15 2.92
C ALA A 258 -42.65 22.72 2.51
N VAL A 259 -41.69 21.78 2.51
CA VAL A 259 -41.95 20.36 2.21
C VAL A 259 -42.83 19.72 3.28
N ARG A 260 -42.60 19.98 4.58
CA ARG A 260 -43.48 19.52 5.66
C ARG A 260 -44.90 20.04 5.46
N ALA A 261 -45.07 21.33 5.18
CA ALA A 261 -46.38 21.95 4.95
C ALA A 261 -47.11 21.31 3.74
N ALA A 262 -46.38 21.04 2.65
CA ALA A 262 -46.92 20.39 1.47
C ALA A 262 -47.32 18.91 1.71
N MET A 263 -46.59 18.20 2.57
CA MET A 263 -46.82 16.78 2.85
C MET A 263 -47.94 16.52 3.88
N ILE A 264 -48.29 17.48 4.73
CA ILE A 264 -49.37 17.33 5.73
C ILE A 264 -50.72 16.91 5.11
N PRO A 265 -51.27 17.56 4.06
CA PRO A 265 -52.54 17.14 3.47
C PRO A 265 -52.47 15.75 2.83
N LEU A 266 -51.34 15.40 2.23
CA LEU A 266 -51.09 14.06 1.67
C LEU A 266 -51.06 12.99 2.76
N ALA A 267 -50.44 13.28 3.91
CA ALA A 267 -50.42 12.38 5.05
C ALA A 267 -51.83 12.18 5.65
N GLY A 268 -52.63 13.25 5.73
CA GLY A 268 -54.02 13.17 6.16
C GLY A 268 -54.87 12.28 5.24
N ALA A 269 -54.70 12.40 3.93
CA ALA A 269 -55.36 11.53 2.95
C ALA A 269 -54.89 10.07 3.05
N ALA A 270 -53.59 9.83 3.20
CA ALA A 270 -53.02 8.50 3.38
C ALA A 270 -53.55 7.82 4.66
N LEU A 271 -53.65 8.57 5.77
CA LEU A 271 -54.18 8.09 7.04
C LEU A 271 -55.67 7.75 6.95
N LEU A 272 -56.48 8.60 6.29
CA LEU A 272 -57.90 8.31 6.05
C LEU A 272 -58.09 7.04 5.20
N LEU A 273 -57.26 6.84 4.17
CA LEU A 273 -57.33 5.65 3.31
C LEU A 273 -56.83 4.37 4.00
N LEU A 274 -55.78 4.47 4.82
CA LEU A 274 -55.21 3.32 5.56
C LEU A 274 -56.15 2.77 6.62
N TYR A 275 -56.81 3.65 7.38
CA TYR A 275 -57.60 3.24 8.55
C TYR A 275 -59.12 3.24 8.29
N HIS A 276 -59.63 4.04 7.36
CA HIS A 276 -61.07 4.16 7.10
C HIS A 276 -61.40 4.28 5.59
N PRO A 277 -61.13 3.23 4.77
CA PRO A 277 -61.28 3.29 3.31
C PRO A 277 -62.71 3.58 2.81
N VAL A 278 -63.72 3.40 3.67
CA VAL A 278 -65.14 3.62 3.34
C VAL A 278 -65.53 5.11 3.42
N LEU A 279 -64.85 5.91 4.25
CA LEU A 279 -65.20 7.33 4.47
C LEU A 279 -64.97 8.23 3.23
N PRO A 280 -63.86 8.12 2.47
CA PRO A 280 -63.68 8.88 1.24
C PRO A 280 -64.72 8.54 0.18
N VAL A 281 -65.13 7.27 0.09
CA VAL A 281 -66.18 6.80 -0.84
C VAL A 281 -67.53 7.39 -0.45
N LEU A 282 -67.87 7.39 0.84
CA LEU A 282 -69.07 8.05 1.36
C LEU A 282 -69.07 9.55 1.12
N ALA A 283 -67.94 10.24 1.32
CA ALA A 283 -67.82 11.67 1.07
C ALA A 283 -67.99 12.01 -0.42
N LEU A 284 -67.44 11.19 -1.32
CA LEU A 284 -67.64 11.34 -2.76
C LEU A 284 -69.09 11.06 -3.17
N ILE A 285 -69.76 10.05 -2.59
CA ILE A 285 -71.17 9.76 -2.84
C ILE A 285 -72.07 10.90 -2.34
N VAL A 286 -71.81 11.41 -1.13
CA VAL A 286 -72.58 12.54 -0.54
C VAL A 286 -72.35 13.83 -1.33
N SER A 287 -71.12 14.10 -1.76
CA SER A 287 -70.79 15.26 -2.62
C SER A 287 -71.44 15.15 -4.00
N TRP A 288 -71.49 13.94 -4.58
CA TRP A 288 -72.17 13.66 -5.84
C TRP A 288 -73.71 13.79 -5.72
N CYS A 289 -74.29 13.28 -4.63
CA CYS A 289 -75.71 13.45 -4.30
C CYS A 289 -76.06 14.92 -4.05
N GLY A 290 -75.19 15.68 -3.35
CA GLY A 290 -75.32 17.11 -3.10
C GLY A 290 -75.25 17.94 -4.38
N ALA A 291 -74.30 17.64 -5.28
CA ALA A 291 -74.17 18.29 -6.59
C ALA A 291 -75.40 18.04 -7.47
N ARG A 292 -75.94 16.81 -7.47
CA ARG A 292 -77.20 16.49 -8.18
C ARG A 292 -78.42 17.18 -7.58
N PHE A 293 -78.47 17.36 -6.27
CA PHE A 293 -79.54 18.11 -5.60
C PHE A 293 -79.48 19.62 -5.89
N LEU A 294 -78.26 20.18 -5.98
CA LEU A 294 -78.03 21.58 -6.33
C LEU A 294 -78.35 21.87 -7.81
N CYS A 295 -77.95 20.99 -8.74
CA CYS A 295 -78.33 21.10 -10.16
C CYS A 295 -79.84 20.94 -10.40
N ARG A 296 -80.57 20.23 -9.52
CA ARG A 296 -82.05 20.15 -9.56
C ARG A 296 -82.73 21.43 -9.06
N ARG A 297 -82.11 22.19 -8.15
CA ARG A 297 -82.64 23.50 -7.69
C ARG A 297 -82.41 24.64 -8.68
N LEU A 298 -81.34 24.58 -9.48
CA LEU A 298 -81.00 25.61 -10.47
C LEU A 298 -81.82 25.57 -11.78
N ARG A 299 -82.78 24.64 -11.92
CA ARG A 299 -83.68 24.53 -13.08
C ARG A 299 -85.06 25.22 -12.93
N ARG A 300 -85.28 26.01 -11.87
CA ARG A 300 -86.52 26.81 -11.73
C ARG A 300 -86.28 28.26 -12.14
N LYS A 301 -87.14 28.75 -13.06
CA LYS A 301 -87.13 30.10 -13.67
C LYS A 301 -87.08 31.23 -12.63
N PRO A 302 -86.41 32.36 -12.92
CA PRO A 302 -86.28 33.48 -11.99
C PRO A 302 -87.55 34.34 -11.98
N ARG A 303 -87.91 34.88 -10.81
CA ARG A 303 -88.71 36.10 -10.68
C ARG A 303 -87.94 37.09 -9.79
N PRO A 304 -87.89 38.38 -10.14
CA PRO A 304 -87.07 39.37 -9.44
C PRO A 304 -87.85 39.96 -8.26
N GLY A 305 -87.14 40.35 -7.21
CA GLY A 305 -87.74 41.02 -6.05
C GLY A 305 -86.75 41.25 -4.93
N LEU A 306 -86.36 42.50 -4.80
CA LEU A 306 -85.34 43.10 -3.95
C LEU A 306 -85.51 42.88 -2.43
N GLN A 307 -84.39 43.16 -1.75
CA GLN A 307 -84.21 43.68 -0.37
C GLN A 307 -84.07 42.70 0.80
N SER A 308 -82.88 42.83 1.42
CA SER A 308 -82.59 42.53 2.81
C SER A 308 -83.41 43.45 3.73
N PRO A 309 -83.65 43.07 5.00
CA PRO A 309 -82.64 43.36 6.01
C PRO A 309 -82.41 42.23 7.03
N ALA A 310 -81.34 42.43 7.76
CA ALA A 310 -80.80 41.61 8.83
C ALA A 310 -81.79 41.32 9.99
N GLY A 311 -81.59 40.18 10.65
CA GLY A 311 -82.22 39.87 11.93
C GLY A 311 -82.15 38.39 12.34
N GLN A 312 -81.08 38.04 13.07
CA GLN A 312 -80.94 36.90 13.99
C GLN A 312 -81.00 35.45 13.46
N ARG A 313 -79.82 34.81 13.32
CA ARG A 313 -79.57 33.38 13.62
C ARG A 313 -78.11 33.15 14.04
N GLY A 314 -77.78 33.48 15.29
CA GLY A 314 -76.45 33.34 15.89
C GLY A 314 -76.32 32.15 16.85
N ALA A 315 -76.55 30.91 16.39
CA ALA A 315 -76.32 29.71 17.23
C ALA A 315 -75.61 28.58 16.47
N ILE A 316 -75.96 28.33 15.20
CA ILE A 316 -75.31 27.29 14.38
C ILE A 316 -73.85 27.66 14.08
N LEU A 317 -73.58 28.93 13.78
CA LEU A 317 -72.23 29.41 13.57
C LEU A 317 -71.40 29.29 14.86
N LEU A 318 -72.01 29.54 16.01
CA LEU A 318 -71.37 29.44 17.33
C LEU A 318 -71.03 28.00 17.70
N THR A 319 -71.91 27.03 17.45
CA THR A 319 -71.60 25.61 17.68
C THR A 319 -70.51 25.10 16.74
N LEU A 320 -70.50 25.57 15.49
CA LEU A 320 -69.52 25.16 14.48
C LEU A 320 -68.16 25.79 14.76
N ILE A 321 -68.12 27.08 15.12
CA ILE A 321 -66.91 27.77 15.58
C ILE A 321 -66.40 27.16 16.90
N ALA A 322 -67.25 26.87 17.87
CA ALA A 322 -66.84 26.22 19.12
C ALA A 322 -66.23 24.84 18.86
N MET A 323 -66.83 24.03 17.98
CA MET A 323 -66.26 22.77 17.48
C MET A 323 -64.89 22.98 16.82
N MET A 324 -64.80 23.95 15.92
CA MET A 324 -63.57 24.27 15.19
C MET A 324 -62.46 24.72 16.15
N VAL A 325 -62.80 25.53 17.16
CA VAL A 325 -61.88 26.00 18.21
C VAL A 325 -61.44 24.84 19.10
N ILE A 326 -62.34 23.95 19.50
CA ILE A 326 -62.01 22.75 20.28
C ILE A 326 -61.06 21.83 19.49
N PHE A 327 -61.35 21.58 18.21
CA PHE A 327 -60.47 20.79 17.33
C PHE A 327 -59.13 21.48 17.07
N SER A 328 -59.11 22.80 16.93
CA SER A 328 -57.88 23.59 16.76
C SER A 328 -57.02 23.53 18.04
N ALA A 329 -57.65 23.61 19.21
CA ALA A 329 -56.97 23.50 20.50
C ALA A 329 -56.44 22.06 20.74
N LEU A 330 -57.22 21.03 20.41
CA LEU A 330 -56.77 19.63 20.45
C LEU A 330 -55.62 19.39 19.47
N GLY A 331 -55.70 19.92 18.25
CA GLY A 331 -54.61 19.86 17.26
C GLY A 331 -53.34 20.55 17.74
N ALA A 332 -53.45 21.73 18.35
CA ALA A 332 -52.32 22.44 18.94
C ALA A 332 -51.69 21.69 20.13
N TYR A 333 -52.51 21.04 20.95
CA TYR A 333 -52.05 20.23 22.08
C TYR A 333 -51.35 18.94 21.63
N MET A 334 -51.81 18.32 20.53
CA MET A 334 -51.12 17.19 19.92
C MET A 334 -49.74 17.60 19.38
N ILE A 335 -49.61 18.78 18.75
CA ILE A 335 -48.31 19.29 18.25
C ILE A 335 -47.32 19.55 19.40
N SER A 336 -47.77 20.11 20.52
CA SER A 336 -46.86 20.39 21.65
C SER A 336 -46.37 19.12 22.35
N MET A 337 -47.18 18.05 22.39
CA MET A 337 -46.77 16.77 22.95
C MET A 337 -45.69 16.07 22.10
N PHE A 338 -45.74 16.15 20.77
CA PHE A 338 -44.70 15.58 19.88
C PHE A 338 -43.36 16.34 19.93
N GLY A 339 -43.34 17.60 20.37
CA GLY A 339 -42.11 18.40 20.45
C GLY A 339 -41.14 17.96 21.55
N SER A 340 -41.66 17.42 22.65
CA SER A 340 -40.85 17.10 23.84
C SER A 340 -39.88 15.92 23.69
N SER A 341 -40.14 14.98 22.76
CA SER A 341 -39.25 13.83 22.50
C SER A 341 -37.96 14.19 21.74
N SER A 342 -37.94 15.34 21.04
CA SER A 342 -36.80 15.79 20.23
C SER A 342 -35.61 16.37 21.03
N LEU A 343 -35.85 16.83 22.26
CA LEU A 343 -34.83 17.47 23.09
C LEU A 343 -33.85 16.49 23.75
N GLY A 344 -34.27 15.25 24.02
CA GLY A 344 -33.42 14.21 24.60
C GLY A 344 -32.33 13.69 23.65
N GLN A 345 -32.60 13.69 22.34
CA GLN A 345 -31.65 13.25 21.31
C GLN A 345 -30.52 14.26 21.08
N ALA A 346 -30.77 15.56 21.29
CA ALA A 346 -29.79 16.62 21.05
C ALA A 346 -28.59 16.57 22.02
N VAL A 347 -28.81 16.19 23.28
CA VAL A 347 -27.73 16.07 24.28
C VAL A 347 -26.83 14.86 23.98
N GLY A 348 -27.41 13.73 23.57
CA GLY A 348 -26.65 12.54 23.15
C GLY A 348 -25.78 12.79 21.92
N SER A 349 -26.30 13.54 20.93
CA SER A 349 -25.55 13.90 19.72
C SER A 349 -24.32 14.78 20.01
N ASN A 350 -24.45 15.76 20.91
CA ASN A 350 -23.33 16.65 21.23
C ASN A 350 -22.18 15.96 21.98
N ILE A 351 -22.45 14.89 22.74
CA ILE A 351 -21.40 14.07 23.38
C ILE A 351 -20.60 13.32 22.30
N MET A 352 -21.26 12.74 21.30
CA MET A 352 -20.60 12.06 20.19
C MET A 352 -19.79 13.02 19.32
N ARG A 353 -20.31 14.22 19.05
CA ARG A 353 -19.57 15.26 18.33
C ARG A 353 -18.31 15.69 19.10
N ALA A 354 -18.38 15.86 20.43
CA ALA A 354 -17.20 16.18 21.25
C ALA A 354 -16.15 15.06 21.21
N TYR A 355 -16.58 13.79 21.13
CA TYR A 355 -15.68 12.66 20.95
C TYR A 355 -14.99 12.65 19.57
N TYR A 356 -15.72 12.86 18.47
CA TYR A 356 -15.11 12.94 17.13
C TYR A 356 -14.15 14.13 16.97
N LEU A 357 -14.42 15.25 17.66
CA LEU A 357 -13.50 16.37 17.74
C LEU A 357 -12.20 16.00 18.47
N ALA A 358 -12.29 15.20 19.54
CA ALA A 358 -11.12 14.67 20.23
C ALA A 358 -10.29 13.77 19.29
N GLU A 359 -10.92 12.89 18.50
CA GLU A 359 -10.20 12.04 17.53
C GLU A 359 -9.50 12.85 16.44
N SER A 360 -10.15 13.90 15.96
CA SER A 360 -9.58 14.81 14.96
C SER A 360 -8.30 15.46 15.48
N GLY A 361 -8.25 15.80 16.78
CA GLY A 361 -7.05 16.34 17.42
C GLY A 361 -5.86 15.38 17.41
N PHE A 362 -6.08 14.08 17.63
CA PHE A 362 -5.02 13.08 17.51
C PHE A 362 -4.48 12.98 16.07
N ARG A 363 -5.38 12.91 15.08
CA ARG A 363 -4.99 12.84 13.67
C ARG A 363 -4.17 14.06 13.24
N TYR A 364 -4.55 15.23 13.73
CA TYR A 364 -3.79 16.47 13.53
C TYR A 364 -2.39 16.38 14.15
N ALA A 365 -2.29 16.01 15.43
CA ALA A 365 -1.02 15.90 16.13
C ALA A 365 -0.07 14.88 15.46
N ALA A 366 -0.61 13.72 15.08
CA ALA A 366 0.14 12.69 14.38
C ALA A 366 0.64 13.18 13.01
N SER A 367 -0.22 13.80 12.21
CA SER A 367 0.14 14.32 10.88
C SER A 367 1.27 15.37 10.97
N VAL A 368 1.15 16.33 11.88
CA VAL A 368 2.16 17.38 12.06
C VAL A 368 3.48 16.80 12.54
N TYR A 369 3.45 15.85 13.47
CA TYR A 369 4.64 15.16 13.97
C TYR A 369 5.37 14.34 12.89
N ILE A 370 4.61 13.61 12.06
CA ILE A 370 5.13 12.78 10.96
C ILE A 370 5.79 13.63 9.88
N ASN A 371 5.24 14.81 9.59
CA ASN A 371 5.72 15.69 8.54
C ASN A 371 6.88 16.61 8.99
N ALA A 372 7.31 16.53 10.25
CA ALA A 372 8.43 17.31 10.76
C ALA A 372 9.78 16.82 10.17
N ALA A 373 10.60 17.78 9.72
CA ALA A 373 11.83 17.53 8.97
C ALA A 373 12.91 16.79 9.78
N ASP A 374 13.08 17.13 11.06
CA ASP A 374 14.09 16.53 11.93
C ASP A 374 13.58 16.40 13.39
N GLU A 375 14.39 15.77 14.24
CA GLU A 375 14.05 15.50 15.64
C GLU A 375 13.91 16.79 16.47
N SER A 376 14.69 17.83 16.15
CA SER A 376 14.60 19.12 16.85
C SER A 376 13.29 19.85 16.51
N ALA A 377 12.84 19.74 15.26
CA ALA A 377 11.54 20.24 14.81
C ALA A 377 10.39 19.50 15.50
N ARG A 378 10.49 18.17 15.66
CA ARG A 378 9.51 17.36 16.40
C ARG A 378 9.39 17.78 17.86
N GLU A 379 10.52 17.94 18.55
CA GLU A 379 10.58 18.41 19.94
C GLU A 379 9.94 19.81 20.08
N THR A 380 10.25 20.73 19.17
CA THR A 380 9.68 22.09 19.15
C THR A 380 8.16 22.05 18.89
N LEU A 381 7.70 21.17 18.00
CA LEU A 381 6.27 20.99 17.72
C LEU A 381 5.51 20.42 18.91
N MET A 382 6.06 19.40 19.58
CA MET A 382 5.45 18.85 20.81
C MET A 382 5.35 19.91 21.91
N GLU A 383 6.37 20.76 22.04
CA GLU A 383 6.33 21.88 22.96
C GLU A 383 5.27 22.92 22.56
N ALA A 384 5.12 23.23 21.27
CA ALA A 384 4.12 24.17 20.76
C ALA A 384 2.67 23.66 20.84
N MET A 385 2.48 22.33 20.78
CA MET A 385 1.17 21.68 20.93
C MET A 385 0.73 21.58 22.39
N ARG A 386 1.63 21.75 23.35
CA ARG A 386 1.39 21.59 24.79
C ARG A 386 0.24 22.48 25.29
N ASN A 387 -0.85 21.84 25.73
CA ASN A 387 -2.06 22.46 26.28
C ASN A 387 -2.71 23.50 25.36
N ARG A 388 -2.41 23.46 24.06
CA ARG A 388 -2.91 24.42 23.06
C ARG A 388 -4.29 24.00 22.57
N GLU A 389 -5.17 24.99 22.45
CA GLU A 389 -6.49 24.82 21.84
C GLU A 389 -6.44 25.17 20.35
N TYR A 390 -7.14 24.36 19.54
CA TYR A 390 -7.31 24.52 18.11
C TYR A 390 -8.80 24.62 17.80
N THR A 391 -9.19 25.68 17.12
CA THR A 391 -10.58 25.95 16.74
C THR A 391 -10.78 25.63 15.26
N LEU A 392 -11.82 24.86 14.93
CA LEU A 392 -12.17 24.59 13.54
C LEU A 392 -12.75 25.84 12.87
N ALA A 393 -12.63 25.92 11.54
CA ALA A 393 -13.24 27.00 10.77
C ALA A 393 -14.76 27.09 11.03
N GLY A 394 -15.31 28.31 11.06
CA GLY A 394 -16.74 28.52 11.31
C GLY A 394 -17.20 28.32 12.76
N ASN A 395 -16.27 28.14 13.72
CA ASN A 395 -16.58 27.91 15.14
C ASN A 395 -17.40 26.64 15.41
N GLU A 396 -17.24 25.61 14.56
CA GLU A 396 -18.00 24.34 14.61
C GLU A 396 -17.55 23.39 15.75
N GLY A 397 -16.54 23.78 16.52
CA GLY A 397 -15.98 23.03 17.64
C GLY A 397 -14.50 23.36 17.86
N ARG A 398 -13.96 22.96 19.01
CA ARG A 398 -12.53 23.10 19.33
C ARG A 398 -11.99 21.81 19.94
N PHE A 399 -10.69 21.57 19.79
CA PHE A 399 -10.00 20.49 20.50
C PHE A 399 -8.72 21.02 21.17
N GLN A 400 -8.37 20.43 22.31
CA GLN A 400 -7.17 20.75 23.07
C GLN A 400 -6.24 19.55 23.08
N LEU A 401 -4.94 19.78 22.91
CA LEU A 401 -3.92 18.72 22.94
C LEU A 401 -3.05 18.80 24.20
N GLY A 402 -2.85 17.67 24.86
CA GLY A 402 -1.90 17.47 25.96
C GLY A 402 -0.87 16.43 25.56
N VAL A 403 0.40 16.83 25.41
CA VAL A 403 1.48 15.92 25.00
C VAL A 403 2.34 15.58 26.21
N TYR A 404 2.53 14.30 26.51
CA TYR A 404 3.29 13.82 27.67
C TYR A 404 4.38 12.81 27.24
N PRO A 405 5.61 13.29 26.94
CA PRO A 405 6.73 12.43 26.58
C PRO A 405 7.33 11.69 27.77
N TYR A 406 7.73 10.44 27.56
CA TYR A 406 8.42 9.59 28.55
C TYR A 406 9.96 9.61 28.38
N TYR A 407 10.50 10.70 27.82
CA TYR A 407 11.93 10.91 27.65
C TYR A 407 12.30 12.37 27.94
N PHE A 408 13.54 12.59 28.35
CA PHE A 408 14.06 13.89 28.77
C PHE A 408 15.32 14.23 27.99
N LYS A 409 15.68 15.51 27.91
CA LYS A 409 16.91 15.95 27.25
C LYS A 409 17.72 16.88 28.15
N SER A 410 19.01 16.62 28.30
CA SER A 410 19.90 17.43 29.14
C SER A 410 20.05 18.84 28.59
N THR A 411 19.75 19.86 29.38
CA THR A 411 19.88 21.28 29.01
C THR A 411 21.28 21.81 29.30
N LYS A 412 21.92 21.29 30.35
CA LYS A 412 23.26 21.63 30.81
C LYS A 412 24.10 20.38 31.03
N PRO A 413 25.45 20.50 31.06
CA PRO A 413 26.31 19.43 31.58
C PRO A 413 25.98 19.14 33.06
N PRO A 414 26.26 17.93 33.56
CA PRO A 414 26.09 17.61 34.97
C PRO A 414 26.95 18.50 35.87
N ASP A 415 26.41 18.88 37.03
CA ASP A 415 27.13 19.51 38.14
C ASP A 415 27.09 18.59 39.35
N LYS A 416 28.24 17.98 39.69
CA LYS A 416 28.41 16.98 40.76
C LYS A 416 27.45 15.80 40.64
N ASP A 417 26.45 15.71 41.51
CA ASP A 417 25.45 14.64 41.56
C ASP A 417 24.20 14.95 40.72
N GLN A 418 24.11 16.16 40.16
CA GLN A 418 22.90 16.70 39.54
C GLN A 418 23.04 16.89 38.03
N MET A 419 21.98 16.58 37.30
CA MET A 419 21.85 16.88 35.88
C MET A 419 20.51 17.55 35.59
N GLU A 420 20.57 18.72 34.94
CA GLU A 420 19.40 19.47 34.51
C GLU A 420 18.94 18.99 33.13
N ALA A 421 17.69 18.57 33.04
CA ALA A 421 17.06 18.13 31.80
C ALA A 421 15.70 18.81 31.60
N LYS A 422 15.16 18.75 30.38
CA LYS A 422 13.86 19.32 30.01
C LYS A 422 12.96 18.26 29.39
N VAL A 423 11.66 18.39 29.64
CA VAL A 423 10.60 17.67 28.91
C VAL A 423 10.02 18.57 27.82
N TYR A 424 10.04 18.13 26.56
CA TYR A 424 9.44 18.83 25.42
C TYR A 424 7.94 18.51 25.30
N GLY A 425 7.20 18.84 26.35
CA GLY A 425 5.79 18.50 26.56
C GLY A 425 5.45 18.66 28.03
N ASN A 426 4.30 18.17 28.47
CA ASN A 426 3.97 18.08 29.89
C ASN A 426 4.76 16.94 30.57
N ILE A 427 5.09 17.11 31.84
CA ILE A 427 5.72 16.05 32.65
C ILE A 427 4.68 14.92 32.84
N PRO A 428 4.99 13.66 32.48
CA PRO A 428 4.04 12.56 32.65
C PRO A 428 3.75 12.27 34.13
N VAL A 429 2.49 12.00 34.45
CA VAL A 429 1.97 11.83 35.83
C VAL A 429 2.44 10.52 36.48
N GLU A 430 2.82 9.52 35.68
CA GLU A 430 3.19 8.16 36.13
C GLU A 430 4.66 8.00 36.57
N ILE A 431 5.42 9.08 36.73
CA ILE A 431 6.79 9.02 37.29
C ILE A 431 6.77 8.73 38.83
N GLY A 432 5.68 8.12 39.32
CA GLY A 432 5.14 8.15 40.67
C GLY A 432 6.03 7.70 41.83
N ASP A 433 7.26 7.25 41.57
CA ASP A 433 8.22 6.91 42.60
C ASP A 433 9.62 7.48 42.36
N MET A 434 9.92 8.27 41.33
CA MET A 434 11.29 8.80 41.16
C MET A 434 11.63 9.92 42.15
N ASN A 435 10.94 10.07 43.27
CA ASN A 435 10.92 11.31 44.06
C ASN A 435 11.97 11.30 45.18
N SER A 436 12.59 10.14 45.43
CA SER A 436 13.46 9.92 46.56
C SER A 436 14.63 8.99 46.22
N PRO A 437 15.73 9.04 46.98
CA PRO A 437 16.85 8.12 46.83
C PRO A 437 16.47 6.63 47.03
N ALA A 438 15.47 6.36 47.87
CA ALA A 438 14.98 5.00 48.16
C ALA A 438 14.24 4.37 46.97
N THR A 439 13.75 5.20 46.07
CA THR A 439 12.91 4.82 44.93
C THR A 439 13.56 5.21 43.59
N ALA A 440 14.90 5.35 43.60
CA ALA A 440 15.69 5.70 42.42
C ALA A 440 15.57 4.64 41.32
N VAL A 441 15.37 5.11 40.09
CA VAL A 441 15.08 4.32 38.90
C VAL A 441 16.31 4.25 38.00
N TRP A 442 16.48 3.15 37.27
CA TRP A 442 17.49 3.06 36.22
C TRP A 442 17.10 3.93 35.03
N MET A 443 18.02 4.77 34.58
CA MET A 443 17.85 5.61 33.40
C MET A 443 19.00 5.37 32.43
N LYS A 444 18.64 5.15 31.17
CA LYS A 444 19.56 5.18 30.04
C LYS A 444 19.89 6.62 29.71
N VAL A 445 21.18 6.93 29.61
CA VAL A 445 21.69 8.23 29.18
C VAL A 445 22.45 8.02 27.88
N GLN A 446 21.86 8.49 26.79
CA GLN A 446 22.44 8.46 25.45
C GLN A 446 23.06 9.82 25.12
N LYS A 447 24.38 9.86 24.96
CA LYS A 447 25.12 11.08 24.62
C LYS A 447 24.94 11.43 23.13
N PRO A 448 25.11 12.71 22.73
CA PRO A 448 25.05 13.11 21.31
C PRO A 448 26.02 12.34 20.38
N GLY A 449 27.15 11.87 20.90
CA GLY A 449 28.13 11.06 20.16
C GLY A 449 27.76 9.58 20.00
N GLY A 450 26.63 9.13 20.55
CA GLY A 450 26.15 7.75 20.44
C GLY A 450 26.47 6.84 21.64
N ASP A 451 27.35 7.28 22.56
CA ASP A 451 27.69 6.52 23.76
C ASP A 451 26.48 6.38 24.70
N ILE A 452 26.29 5.17 25.23
CA ILE A 452 25.19 4.83 26.13
C ILE A 452 25.76 4.49 27.51
N THR A 453 25.19 5.11 28.54
CA THR A 453 25.48 4.80 29.94
C THR A 453 24.18 4.55 30.70
N PHE A 454 24.24 3.75 31.76
CA PHE A 454 23.09 3.48 32.64
C PHE A 454 23.39 3.98 34.04
N ASN A 455 22.53 4.85 34.54
CA ASN A 455 22.70 5.48 35.85
C ASN A 455 21.41 5.31 36.66
N ARG A 456 21.54 5.04 37.95
CA ARG A 456 20.40 4.98 38.86
C ARG A 456 20.15 6.37 39.44
N VAL A 457 18.96 6.92 39.22
CA VAL A 457 18.66 8.33 39.48
C VAL A 457 17.29 8.54 40.09
N TYR A 458 17.14 9.63 40.83
CA TYR A 458 15.86 10.16 41.31
C TYR A 458 15.75 11.64 40.94
N LEU A 459 14.54 12.15 40.93
CA LEU A 459 14.15 13.49 40.57
C LEU A 459 13.88 14.31 41.84
N THR A 460 14.40 15.53 41.88
CA THR A 460 14.11 16.50 42.96
C THR A 460 13.30 17.68 42.42
N ARG A 461 12.48 18.30 43.29
CA ARG A 461 11.40 19.23 42.89
C ARG A 461 11.91 20.35 41.96
N ALA A 462 11.29 20.43 40.78
CA ALA A 462 11.52 21.42 39.75
C ALA A 462 11.19 22.84 40.24
N ALA A 463 12.08 23.80 39.96
CA ALA A 463 11.70 25.21 39.94
C ALA A 463 10.69 25.42 38.80
N VAL A 464 9.57 26.05 39.11
CA VAL A 464 8.31 26.05 38.33
C VAL A 464 8.33 27.05 37.15
N SER A 465 9.37 27.00 36.32
CA SER A 465 9.38 27.70 35.04
C SER A 465 10.19 26.90 34.02
N ASP A 466 9.57 26.54 32.90
CA ASP A 466 10.12 25.86 31.71
C ASP A 466 10.19 24.31 31.64
N ASN A 467 9.40 23.57 32.44
CA ASN A 467 9.38 22.08 32.42
C ASN A 467 10.78 21.44 32.53
N ALA A 468 11.67 22.12 33.25
CA ALA A 468 12.98 21.63 33.64
C ALA A 468 12.86 20.67 34.83
N VAL A 469 13.67 19.61 34.83
CA VAL A 469 13.75 18.58 35.86
C VAL A 469 15.21 18.40 36.27
N ILE A 470 15.45 18.16 37.55
CA ILE A 470 16.79 17.91 38.10
C ILE A 470 16.88 16.45 38.52
N PHE A 471 17.71 15.69 37.81
CA PHE A 471 18.06 14.32 38.15
C PHE A 471 19.26 14.28 39.09
N LYS A 472 19.15 13.51 40.18
CA LYS A 472 20.20 13.21 41.14
C LYS A 472 20.57 11.74 41.09
N GLN A 473 21.86 11.44 41.11
CA GLN A 473 22.36 10.06 41.04
C GLN A 473 22.48 9.38 42.41
N VAL A 474 22.31 8.06 42.43
CA VAL A 474 22.47 7.18 43.60
C VAL A 474 23.47 6.07 43.26
N ALA A 475 24.16 5.53 44.27
CA ALA A 475 25.02 4.37 44.10
C ALA A 475 24.25 3.17 43.52
N ALA A 476 24.87 2.41 42.61
CA ALA A 476 24.23 1.33 41.88
C ALA A 476 23.61 0.25 42.80
N SER A 477 24.27 -0.08 43.92
CA SER A 477 23.85 -1.12 44.88
C SER A 477 23.24 -0.61 46.20
N GLY A 478 23.08 0.71 46.39
CA GLY A 478 22.62 1.30 47.67
C GLY A 478 21.50 2.32 47.52
N THR A 479 20.87 2.77 48.60
CA THR A 479 19.84 3.83 48.61
C THR A 479 20.39 5.20 49.05
N THR A 480 21.70 5.27 49.34
CA THR A 480 22.39 6.47 49.79
C THR A 480 22.68 7.40 48.61
N PRO A 481 22.22 8.68 48.66
CA PRO A 481 22.71 9.72 47.79
C PRO A 481 24.24 9.77 47.85
N VAL A 482 24.88 10.05 46.72
CA VAL A 482 26.34 10.12 46.65
C VAL A 482 26.78 11.58 46.77
N ASP A 483 27.56 11.92 47.80
CA ASP A 483 27.94 13.31 48.08
C ASP A 483 29.23 13.78 47.37
N TRP A 484 29.06 14.72 46.42
CA TRP A 484 29.86 15.93 46.18
C TRP A 484 31.38 15.83 45.89
N GLY A 485 31.83 14.78 45.19
CA GLY A 485 33.14 14.72 44.50
C GLY A 485 32.98 14.57 42.99
N SER A 486 33.80 15.27 42.18
CA SER A 486 33.75 15.25 40.71
C SER A 486 34.06 13.85 40.16
N GLY A 487 33.03 13.09 39.77
CA GLY A 487 33.22 11.80 39.12
C GLY A 487 31.99 10.88 38.97
N TYR A 488 30.78 11.32 39.34
CA TYR A 488 29.64 10.40 39.43
C TYR A 488 28.76 10.30 38.20
N TRP A 489 28.62 11.35 37.40
CA TRP A 489 28.21 11.20 36.00
C TRP A 489 29.48 10.95 35.19
N ASP A 490 29.49 9.90 34.36
CA ASP A 490 30.62 9.61 33.45
C ASP A 490 31.10 10.92 32.81
N SER A 491 32.39 11.25 32.95
CA SER A 491 32.99 12.60 32.94
C SER A 491 32.87 13.38 31.60
N ALA A 492 31.97 12.94 30.72
CA ALA A 492 31.76 13.41 29.35
C ALA A 492 30.26 13.55 28.96
N THR A 493 29.30 13.58 29.89
CA THR A 493 27.89 13.85 29.56
C THR A 493 27.72 15.29 29.06
N ASN A 494 27.56 15.45 27.75
CA ASN A 494 27.41 16.75 27.08
C ASN A 494 25.94 17.22 27.04
N ARG A 495 25.75 18.53 26.89
CA ARG A 495 24.45 19.15 26.57
C ARG A 495 23.78 18.42 25.39
N GLY A 496 22.48 18.14 25.51
CA GLY A 496 21.72 17.43 24.48
C GLY A 496 21.65 15.91 24.65
N SER A 497 22.20 15.34 25.72
CA SER A 497 22.04 13.90 26.03
C SER A 497 20.56 13.54 26.24
N THR A 498 20.11 12.43 25.64
CA THR A 498 18.74 11.92 25.77
C THR A 498 18.65 10.93 26.93
N LEU A 499 17.65 11.09 27.77
CA LEU A 499 17.38 10.24 28.92
C LEU A 499 16.09 9.47 28.74
N THR A 500 16.15 8.13 28.86
CA THR A 500 14.97 7.27 28.83
C THR A 500 14.95 6.31 30.03
N PRO A 501 13.76 5.99 30.59
CA PRO A 501 13.62 4.97 31.62
C PRO A 501 14.13 3.60 31.19
N ALA A 502 14.76 2.89 32.12
CA ALA A 502 15.20 1.51 31.97
C ALA A 502 14.84 0.71 33.23
N CYS A 503 14.75 -0.62 33.11
CA CYS A 503 14.59 -1.50 34.26
C CYS A 503 15.35 -2.81 34.07
N ILE A 504 15.41 -3.61 35.13
CA ILE A 504 16.16 -4.89 35.16
C ILE A 504 15.16 -6.05 35.06
N PRO A 505 15.41 -7.07 34.22
CA PRO A 505 14.59 -8.29 34.22
C PRO A 505 14.66 -9.00 35.57
N ASP A 506 13.63 -9.76 35.97
CA ASP A 506 13.68 -10.54 37.23
C ASP A 506 14.79 -11.61 37.12
N PRO A 507 15.86 -11.57 37.95
CA PRO A 507 16.97 -12.52 37.88
C PRO A 507 16.53 -13.98 38.07
N ASN A 508 15.40 -14.20 38.75
CA ASN A 508 14.86 -15.54 38.98
C ASN A 508 13.97 -16.03 37.83
N LYS A 509 13.62 -15.16 36.86
CA LYS A 509 12.66 -15.43 35.77
C LYS A 509 13.11 -14.75 34.47
N LEU A 510 14.29 -15.14 33.99
CA LEU A 510 14.90 -14.58 32.77
C LEU A 510 14.30 -15.12 31.47
N VAL A 511 13.45 -16.15 31.51
CA VAL A 511 12.79 -16.71 30.31
C VAL A 511 11.36 -16.16 30.20
N LEU A 512 10.89 -15.99 28.96
CA LEU A 512 9.51 -15.59 28.69
C LEU A 512 8.52 -16.57 29.32
N ILE A 513 7.53 -16.04 30.03
CA ILE A 513 6.53 -16.82 30.76
C ILE A 513 5.33 -17.02 29.83
N ALA A 514 4.95 -18.26 29.55
CA ALA A 514 3.74 -18.54 28.79
C ALA A 514 2.50 -18.10 29.60
N ASP A 515 1.62 -17.32 28.97
CA ASP A 515 0.29 -16.99 29.47
C ASP A 515 -0.74 -17.31 28.38
N SER A 516 -2.00 -17.52 28.74
CA SER A 516 -3.06 -17.93 27.80
C SER A 516 -3.14 -16.97 26.59
N GLY A 517 -2.60 -17.40 25.44
CA GLY A 517 -2.56 -16.63 24.19
C GLY A 517 -1.34 -15.73 23.96
N GLY A 518 -0.27 -15.81 24.77
CA GLY A 518 0.93 -15.00 24.59
C GLY A 518 2.10 -15.33 25.51
N TYR A 519 3.08 -14.42 25.56
CA TYR A 519 4.24 -14.53 26.44
C TYR A 519 4.37 -13.26 27.29
N ASP A 520 4.80 -13.40 28.53
CA ASP A 520 5.05 -12.31 29.47
C ASP A 520 6.54 -12.21 29.80
N LEU A 521 6.99 -11.02 30.20
CA LEU A 521 8.35 -10.79 30.69
C LEU A 521 8.32 -10.26 32.13
N ALA A 522 9.01 -10.94 33.04
CA ALA A 522 9.11 -10.53 34.44
C ALA A 522 10.19 -9.45 34.64
N TYR A 523 9.90 -8.48 35.52
CA TYR A 523 10.85 -7.42 35.88
C TYR A 523 11.09 -7.37 37.40
N ALA A 524 12.26 -6.87 37.80
CA ALA A 524 12.65 -6.77 39.19
C ALA A 524 11.98 -5.55 39.89
N TYR A 525 11.60 -5.73 41.15
CA TYR A 525 10.96 -4.67 41.95
C TYR A 525 11.89 -3.48 42.18
N GLY A 526 11.35 -2.26 42.09
CA GLY A 526 12.10 -1.02 42.35
C GLY A 526 13.17 -0.68 41.32
N THR A 527 13.21 -1.37 40.17
CA THR A 527 14.28 -1.18 39.15
C THR A 527 13.92 -0.20 38.04
N GLY A 528 12.74 0.41 38.05
CA GLY A 528 12.36 1.42 37.04
C GLY A 528 11.17 1.09 36.16
N ALA A 529 10.60 -0.12 36.28
CA ALA A 529 9.44 -0.52 35.48
C ALA A 529 8.22 0.42 35.68
N LEU A 530 8.09 1.05 36.86
CA LEU A 530 7.02 2.01 37.13
C LEU A 530 7.11 3.30 36.29
N ALA A 531 8.31 3.65 35.79
CA ALA A 531 8.51 4.80 34.90
C ALA A 531 8.20 4.48 33.43
N PHE A 532 7.90 3.21 33.10
CA PHE A 532 7.40 2.83 31.78
C PHE A 532 5.93 3.21 31.66
N PRO A 533 5.39 3.43 30.44
CA PRO A 533 3.96 3.66 30.29
C PRO A 533 3.18 2.42 30.76
N ARG A 534 2.03 2.61 31.38
CA ARG A 534 1.22 1.47 31.83
C ARG A 534 0.85 0.52 30.68
N ARG A 535 0.68 1.01 29.44
CA ARG A 535 0.36 0.18 28.27
C ARG A 535 1.17 0.52 27.03
N ASN A 536 1.16 -0.42 26.09
CA ASN A 536 1.75 -0.28 24.76
C ASN A 536 3.23 0.14 24.72
N GLY A 537 3.96 -0.01 25.83
CA GLY A 537 5.36 0.35 25.83
C GLY A 537 6.13 -0.55 24.88
N VAL A 538 7.01 0.10 24.12
CA VAL A 538 7.99 -0.57 23.28
C VAL A 538 9.33 -0.46 23.97
N PHE A 539 10.06 -1.56 24.03
CA PHE A 539 11.32 -1.63 24.74
C PHE A 539 12.33 -2.48 23.99
N ALA A 540 13.61 -2.17 24.20
CA ALA A 540 14.71 -2.98 23.72
C ALA A 540 15.18 -3.94 24.84
N VAL A 541 15.44 -5.19 24.49
CA VAL A 541 15.98 -6.21 25.41
C VAL A 541 16.86 -7.19 24.64
N ARG A 542 17.94 -7.70 25.24
CA ARG A 542 18.86 -8.66 24.60
C ARG A 542 18.73 -10.06 25.21
N PHE A 543 18.60 -11.05 24.34
CA PHE A 543 18.61 -12.48 24.72
C PHE A 543 20.02 -13.06 24.62
N GLN A 544 20.31 -14.11 25.39
CA GLN A 544 21.60 -14.78 25.36
C GLN A 544 21.90 -15.32 23.94
N GLY A 545 23.14 -15.14 23.47
CA GLY A 545 23.56 -15.55 22.13
C GLY A 545 23.21 -14.57 21.00
N GLU A 546 22.47 -13.49 21.27
CA GLU A 546 22.17 -12.47 20.25
C GLU A 546 23.14 -11.28 20.31
N PRO A 547 23.70 -10.84 19.15
CA PRO A 547 24.67 -9.75 19.12
C PRO A 547 24.05 -8.35 19.33
N ARG A 548 22.72 -8.21 19.14
CA ARG A 548 21.99 -6.94 19.24
C ARG A 548 20.68 -7.13 20.02
N PRO A 549 20.18 -6.11 20.75
CA PRO A 549 18.89 -6.20 21.43
C PRO A 549 17.73 -6.27 20.42
N ARG A 550 16.69 -7.04 20.78
CA ARG A 550 15.41 -7.07 20.07
C ARG A 550 14.50 -5.95 20.57
N ILE A 551 13.66 -5.44 19.68
CA ILE A 551 12.65 -4.44 20.00
C ILE A 551 11.30 -5.14 20.17
N LEU A 552 10.86 -5.23 21.41
CA LEU A 552 9.62 -5.88 21.79
C LEU A 552 8.59 -4.82 22.22
N SER A 553 7.32 -5.18 22.14
CA SER A 553 6.21 -4.41 22.70
C SER A 553 5.51 -5.22 23.76
N TYR A 554 5.00 -4.57 24.80
CA TYR A 554 4.05 -5.18 25.74
C TYR A 554 2.69 -4.52 25.62
N ARG A 555 1.65 -5.26 25.98
CA ARG A 555 0.28 -4.76 26.00
C ARG A 555 0.00 -3.97 27.27
N GLU A 556 0.30 -4.54 28.42
CA GLU A 556 0.07 -3.92 29.72
C GLU A 556 1.20 -4.26 30.70
N ARG A 557 1.56 -3.30 31.55
CA ARG A 557 2.42 -3.51 32.71
C ARG A 557 1.54 -3.86 33.91
N ASP A 558 1.69 -5.08 34.41
CA ASP A 558 1.05 -5.56 35.63
C ASP A 558 1.97 -5.27 36.82
N ASP A 559 1.52 -4.38 37.70
CA ASP A 559 2.26 -3.93 38.88
C ASP A 559 2.21 -4.96 40.02
N ASP A 560 1.11 -5.71 40.15
CA ASP A 560 0.90 -6.70 41.22
C ASP A 560 1.74 -7.95 40.97
N GLN A 561 1.73 -8.45 39.73
CA GLN A 561 2.46 -9.66 39.33
C GLN A 561 3.89 -9.38 38.87
N ARG A 562 4.26 -8.10 38.72
CA ARG A 562 5.57 -7.62 38.25
C ARG A 562 5.95 -8.17 36.87
N ARG A 563 5.01 -8.06 35.93
CA ARG A 563 5.12 -8.61 34.56
C ARG A 563 4.72 -7.59 33.51
N PHE A 564 5.47 -7.56 32.42
CA PHE A 564 5.00 -7.01 31.16
C PHE A 564 4.20 -8.08 30.44
N LYS A 565 2.89 -7.86 30.31
CA LYS A 565 1.95 -8.83 29.74
C LYS A 565 1.83 -8.69 28.23
N GLY A 566 1.72 -9.83 27.54
CA GLY A 566 1.44 -9.85 26.10
C GLY A 566 2.58 -9.27 25.25
N ILE A 567 3.78 -9.79 25.47
CA ILE A 567 4.98 -9.50 24.70
C ILE A 567 4.79 -9.91 23.25
N ALA A 568 5.17 -9.02 22.32
CA ALA A 568 5.21 -9.29 20.90
C ALA A 568 6.43 -8.61 20.25
N ASP A 569 7.03 -9.27 19.27
CA ASP A 569 8.13 -8.69 18.48
C ASP A 569 7.58 -7.67 17.47
N THR A 570 8.10 -6.44 17.51
CA THR A 570 7.62 -5.34 16.66
C THR A 570 8.01 -5.51 15.19
N SER A 571 8.98 -6.37 14.89
CA SER A 571 9.42 -6.72 13.54
C SER A 571 8.78 -8.00 13.02
N GLY A 572 7.83 -8.60 13.75
CA GLY A 572 7.13 -9.82 13.34
C GLY A 572 7.97 -11.09 13.40
N LYS A 573 9.15 -11.06 14.05
CA LYS A 573 9.97 -12.26 14.27
C LYS A 573 9.34 -13.14 15.35
N SER A 574 9.62 -14.44 15.29
CA SER A 574 9.25 -15.35 16.38
C SER A 574 10.00 -14.98 17.66
N LEU A 575 9.27 -14.99 18.79
CA LEU A 575 9.86 -14.74 20.10
C LEU A 575 10.77 -15.91 20.51
N PRO A 576 11.94 -15.63 21.10
CA PRO A 576 12.83 -16.66 21.60
C PRO A 576 12.33 -17.14 22.97
N THR A 577 11.47 -18.16 22.98
CA THR A 577 10.69 -18.59 24.15
C THR A 577 11.49 -19.41 25.16
N THR A 578 12.60 -20.00 24.75
CA THR A 578 13.47 -20.86 25.59
C THR A 578 14.82 -20.23 25.91
N VAL A 579 15.14 -19.10 25.27
CA VAL A 579 16.42 -18.41 25.47
C VAL A 579 16.24 -17.39 26.59
N PRO A 580 17.09 -17.40 27.64
CA PRO A 580 17.01 -16.42 28.70
C PRO A 580 17.44 -15.03 28.22
N VAL A 581 16.79 -14.02 28.78
CA VAL A 581 17.24 -12.62 28.74
C VAL A 581 18.58 -12.52 29.47
N VAL A 582 19.49 -11.72 28.94
CA VAL A 582 20.78 -11.47 29.57
C VAL A 582 20.56 -10.61 30.83
N ASP A 583 21.09 -11.03 31.97
CA ASP A 583 21.05 -10.23 33.22
C ASP A 583 22.17 -9.18 33.20
N PRO A 584 21.92 -7.91 33.57
CA PRO A 584 22.97 -6.91 33.75
C PRO A 584 24.00 -7.27 34.84
N GLY A 585 23.68 -8.07 35.86
CA GLY A 585 24.64 -8.43 36.92
C GLY A 585 24.94 -7.32 37.94
N ALA A 586 25.81 -7.60 38.92
CA ALA A 586 25.92 -6.82 40.16
C ALA A 586 27.04 -5.75 40.21
N THR A 587 28.03 -5.78 39.31
CA THR A 587 29.24 -4.92 39.37
C THR A 587 29.36 -3.93 38.20
N PRO A 588 29.63 -2.63 38.44
CA PRO A 588 29.91 -1.64 37.39
C PRO A 588 31.24 -1.90 36.65
N PRO A 589 31.44 -1.41 35.40
CA PRO A 589 30.55 -0.56 34.62
C PRO A 589 29.42 -1.35 33.92
N TYR A 590 28.21 -0.81 33.98
CA TYR A 590 27.00 -1.44 33.40
C TYR A 590 26.89 -1.22 31.86
N ASN A 591 28.01 -0.97 31.19
CA ASN A 591 28.09 -0.34 29.86
C ASN A 591 27.90 -1.30 28.66
N GLN A 592 27.65 -2.59 28.89
CA GLN A 592 27.36 -3.59 27.84
C GLN A 592 26.24 -4.56 28.23
N GLN A 593 25.36 -4.11 29.12
CA GLN A 593 24.45 -4.96 29.88
C GLN A 593 23.00 -4.78 29.44
N SER A 594 22.23 -5.85 29.61
CA SER A 594 20.92 -6.02 28.95
C SER A 594 19.79 -5.56 29.85
N PHE A 595 19.64 -4.24 29.94
CA PHE A 595 18.47 -3.63 30.53
C PHE A 595 17.25 -3.84 29.63
N ILE A 596 16.08 -3.79 30.24
CA ILE A 596 14.82 -3.55 29.54
C ILE A 596 14.78 -2.03 29.35
N GLU A 597 14.91 -1.56 28.12
CA GLU A 597 15.07 -0.13 27.81
C GLU A 597 13.82 0.41 27.14
N LEU A 598 13.15 1.40 27.73
CA LEU A 598 12.00 2.03 27.09
C LEU A 598 12.46 2.82 25.84
N THR A 599 11.84 2.55 24.68
CA THR A 599 12.03 3.37 23.48
C THR A 599 11.29 4.70 23.63
N LYS A 600 11.56 5.69 22.76
CA LYS A 600 10.80 6.95 22.82
C LYS A 600 9.30 6.68 22.75
N PHE A 601 8.57 7.29 23.69
CA PHE A 601 7.15 7.04 23.89
C PHE A 601 6.46 8.34 24.30
N VAL A 602 5.22 8.53 23.85
CA VAL A 602 4.40 9.68 24.22
C VAL A 602 3.00 9.20 24.58
N ARG A 603 2.45 9.77 25.65
CA ARG A 603 1.02 9.78 25.90
C ARG A 603 0.45 11.08 25.34
N LEU A 604 -0.54 10.98 24.47
CA LEU A 604 -1.22 12.13 23.85
C LEU A 604 -2.67 12.17 24.33
N GLU A 605 -3.05 13.26 24.97
CA GLU A 605 -4.43 13.54 25.35
C GLU A 605 -5.04 14.50 24.34
N SER A 606 -6.20 14.16 23.82
CA SER A 606 -6.99 15.05 22.97
C SER A 606 -8.35 15.27 23.60
N THR A 607 -8.71 16.52 23.86
CA THR A 607 -9.98 16.90 24.47
C THR A 607 -10.82 17.68 23.47
N GLY A 608 -11.88 17.08 22.96
CA GLY A 608 -12.87 17.77 22.13
C GLY A 608 -13.85 18.55 23.00
N ILE A 609 -14.16 19.77 22.58
CA ILE A 609 -14.99 20.72 23.33
C ILE A 609 -16.05 21.31 22.39
N ILE A 610 -17.31 21.23 22.81
CA ILE A 610 -18.46 21.82 22.11
C ILE A 610 -19.19 22.79 23.02
N GLY A 611 -19.46 23.99 22.51
CA GLY A 611 -20.11 25.07 23.24
C GLY A 611 -19.15 25.92 24.06
N GLU A 612 -19.68 26.92 24.76
CA GLU A 612 -18.92 27.90 25.54
C GLU A 612 -19.38 27.94 27.00
N GLY A 613 -18.48 28.35 27.90
CA GLY A 613 -18.77 28.51 29.33
C GLY A 613 -19.05 27.21 30.09
N VAL A 614 -19.87 27.30 31.14
CA VAL A 614 -20.22 26.19 32.07
C VAL A 614 -21.05 25.10 31.39
N THR A 615 -21.67 25.41 30.25
CA THR A 615 -22.46 24.49 29.43
C THR A 615 -21.64 23.74 28.38
N ALA A 616 -20.32 23.97 28.31
CA ALA A 616 -19.46 23.31 27.33
C ALA A 616 -19.31 21.81 27.64
N ILE A 617 -19.60 20.98 26.64
CA ILE A 617 -19.42 19.52 26.73
C ILE A 617 -17.97 19.22 26.35
N LYS A 618 -17.23 18.59 27.26
CA LYS A 618 -15.83 18.19 27.07
C LYS A 618 -15.70 16.67 27.08
N ARG A 619 -14.95 16.13 26.12
CA ARG A 619 -14.59 14.71 26.07
C ARG A 619 -13.10 14.57 25.81
N THR A 620 -12.38 14.01 26.79
CA THR A 620 -10.97 13.68 26.65
C THR A 620 -10.81 12.24 26.22
N VAL A 621 -9.87 12.03 25.31
CA VAL A 621 -9.41 10.74 24.80
C VAL A 621 -7.90 10.68 25.00
N THR A 622 -7.41 9.60 25.57
CA THR A 622 -5.97 9.42 25.80
C THR A 622 -5.42 8.34 24.88
N TYR A 623 -4.29 8.64 24.25
CA TYR A 623 -3.60 7.76 23.30
C TYR A 623 -2.21 7.43 23.84
N GLU A 624 -1.92 6.14 23.95
CA GLU A 624 -0.63 5.63 24.41
C GLU A 624 0.13 5.06 23.20
N THR A 625 1.12 5.81 22.72
CA THR A 625 1.77 5.53 21.43
C THR A 625 3.30 5.58 21.52
N PRO A 626 3.98 4.53 21.03
CA PRO A 626 5.42 4.59 20.84
C PRO A 626 5.74 5.57 19.70
N ILE A 627 6.79 6.36 19.92
CA ILE A 627 7.28 7.34 18.96
C ILE A 627 8.59 6.84 18.38
N GLY A 628 8.58 6.55 17.09
CA GLY A 628 9.75 6.06 16.38
C GLY A 628 9.96 4.56 16.56
N TYR A 629 10.16 3.86 15.43
CA TYR A 629 10.23 2.41 15.20
C TYR A 629 8.87 1.78 14.87
N VAL A 630 8.46 1.81 13.61
CA VAL A 630 8.83 0.79 12.61
C VAL A 630 9.62 1.37 11.43
N THR A 631 10.95 1.52 11.56
CA THR A 631 11.78 1.35 10.36
C THR A 631 11.78 -0.14 10.01
N VAL A 632 10.72 -0.60 9.35
CA VAL A 632 10.89 -1.63 8.32
C VAL A 632 10.90 -0.91 6.97
N THR A 633 11.68 0.16 6.87
CA THR A 633 12.66 0.08 5.79
C THR A 633 13.65 -0.96 6.30
N ALA A 634 13.63 -2.17 5.73
CA ALA A 634 14.82 -3.00 5.80
C ALA A 634 15.99 -2.05 5.51
N PRO A 635 17.00 -1.91 6.41
CA PRO A 635 18.13 -1.06 6.11
C PRO A 635 18.61 -1.48 4.72
N LYS A 636 18.74 -0.53 3.79
CA LYS A 636 19.28 -0.87 2.48
C LYS A 636 20.67 -1.43 2.72
N THR A 637 20.79 -2.74 2.65
CA THR A 637 22.06 -3.39 2.87
C THR A 637 22.92 -3.09 1.65
N GLU A 638 24.08 -2.49 1.93
CA GLU A 638 25.07 -2.15 0.92
C GLU A 638 26.38 -2.86 1.23
N MET A 639 27.04 -3.29 0.17
CA MET A 639 28.42 -3.77 0.19
C MET A 639 29.24 -2.84 -0.70
N LYS A 640 30.41 -2.45 -0.20
CA LYS A 640 31.37 -1.60 -0.88
C LYS A 640 32.69 -2.33 -0.91
N GLU A 641 33.35 -2.28 -2.06
CA GLU A 641 34.67 -2.83 -2.31
C GLU A 641 35.53 -1.72 -2.91
N GLN A 642 36.66 -1.45 -2.25
CA GLN A 642 37.65 -0.44 -2.67
C GLN A 642 38.99 -1.11 -3.03
N PHE A 643 38.97 -2.43 -3.28
CA PHE A 643 40.11 -3.27 -3.66
C PHE A 643 41.38 -2.99 -2.83
N GLY A 644 41.31 -3.19 -1.51
CA GLY A 644 42.41 -2.89 -0.59
C GLY A 644 43.65 -3.81 -0.73
N THR A 645 43.53 -5.09 -0.39
CA THR A 645 44.69 -6.02 -0.35
C THR A 645 44.46 -7.38 -1.02
N GLY A 646 43.30 -7.61 -1.66
CA GLY A 646 43.02 -8.88 -2.34
C GLY A 646 41.55 -9.06 -2.78
N LEU A 647 41.22 -10.23 -3.32
CA LEU A 647 39.92 -10.56 -3.93
C LEU A 647 39.04 -11.47 -3.05
N ALA A 648 39.08 -11.27 -1.73
CA ALA A 648 38.42 -12.17 -0.76
C ALA A 648 36.89 -12.30 -0.97
N ASN A 649 36.24 -11.26 -1.51
CA ASN A 649 34.81 -11.20 -1.75
C ASN A 649 34.39 -11.70 -3.14
N TRP A 650 35.32 -12.22 -3.95
CA TRP A 650 35.09 -12.57 -5.35
C TRP A 650 35.36 -14.06 -5.60
N PHE A 651 34.79 -14.60 -6.68
CA PHE A 651 35.09 -15.96 -7.12
C PHE A 651 36.45 -16.00 -7.81
N THR A 652 37.43 -16.66 -7.19
CA THR A 652 38.80 -16.82 -7.72
C THR A 652 39.14 -18.28 -8.12
N GLY A 653 38.16 -19.19 -8.05
CA GLY A 653 38.30 -20.63 -8.39
C GLY A 653 37.93 -20.94 -9.85
N SER A 654 37.80 -22.23 -10.19
CA SER A 654 37.44 -22.71 -11.54
C SER A 654 35.94 -22.59 -11.88
N GLU A 655 35.27 -21.55 -11.40
CA GLU A 655 33.85 -21.32 -11.61
C GLU A 655 33.59 -20.77 -13.03
N PRO A 656 32.52 -21.17 -13.75
CA PRO A 656 32.20 -20.65 -15.09
C PRO A 656 32.05 -19.12 -15.16
N SER A 657 31.75 -18.49 -14.03
CA SER A 657 31.63 -17.03 -13.87
C SER A 657 32.96 -16.32 -13.54
N HIS A 658 34.06 -17.06 -13.47
CA HIS A 658 35.42 -16.55 -13.31
C HIS A 658 36.28 -16.97 -14.52
N ILE A 659 36.67 -15.98 -15.32
CA ILE A 659 37.36 -16.14 -16.59
C ILE A 659 38.59 -15.23 -16.60
N GLY A 660 39.75 -15.82 -16.90
CA GLY A 660 41.04 -15.10 -16.87
C GLY A 660 41.66 -15.03 -15.47
N THR A 661 42.59 -14.11 -15.29
CA THR A 661 43.26 -13.81 -14.01
C THR A 661 43.25 -12.31 -13.75
N GLN A 662 43.10 -11.92 -12.49
CA GLN A 662 43.05 -10.53 -12.03
C GLN A 662 43.87 -10.38 -10.75
N ALA A 663 44.39 -9.18 -10.52
CA ALA A 663 45.14 -8.83 -9.33
C ALA A 663 44.75 -7.42 -8.84
N VAL A 664 44.99 -7.15 -7.57
CA VAL A 664 44.83 -5.81 -7.01
C VAL A 664 46.17 -5.09 -7.11
N GLU A 665 46.19 -3.93 -7.78
CA GLU A 665 47.37 -3.09 -7.96
C GLU A 665 46.98 -1.61 -7.71
N GLY A 666 47.70 -0.94 -6.81
CA GLY A 666 47.48 0.50 -6.55
C GLY A 666 46.09 0.86 -5.99
N GLY A 667 45.42 -0.08 -5.32
CA GLY A 667 44.05 0.10 -4.79
C GLY A 667 42.93 -0.11 -5.82
N ALA A 668 43.26 -0.62 -7.02
CA ALA A 668 42.30 -0.96 -8.05
C ALA A 668 42.48 -2.42 -8.50
N LEU A 669 41.39 -3.06 -8.92
CA LEU A 669 41.42 -4.32 -9.64
C LEU A 669 41.95 -4.11 -11.05
N ARG A 670 43.09 -4.74 -11.34
CA ARG A 670 43.71 -4.84 -12.65
C ARG A 670 43.56 -6.25 -13.21
N LEU A 671 43.29 -6.36 -14.50
CA LEU A 671 43.23 -7.64 -15.19
C LEU A 671 44.66 -8.07 -15.58
N THR A 672 45.10 -9.27 -15.21
CA THR A 672 46.49 -9.74 -15.43
C THR A 672 46.63 -10.75 -16.55
N GLY A 673 45.55 -11.46 -16.88
CA GLY A 673 45.52 -12.41 -17.98
C GLY A 673 44.10 -12.65 -18.45
N ALA A 674 43.90 -12.69 -19.76
CA ALA A 674 42.61 -13.00 -20.36
C ALA A 674 42.55 -14.48 -20.76
N ALA A 675 41.36 -15.08 -20.73
CA ALA A 675 41.15 -16.41 -21.28
C ALA A 675 40.53 -16.29 -22.68
N THR A 676 40.90 -17.20 -23.58
CA THR A 676 40.25 -17.32 -24.88
C THR A 676 38.97 -18.12 -24.69
N THR A 677 37.81 -17.48 -24.79
CA THR A 677 36.51 -18.12 -24.52
C THR A 677 35.79 -18.62 -25.76
N ASN A 678 36.34 -18.34 -26.95
CA ASN A 678 35.93 -18.98 -28.19
C ASN A 678 37.19 -19.39 -28.97
N VAL A 679 37.35 -20.69 -29.23
CA VAL A 679 38.50 -21.27 -29.94
C VAL A 679 37.97 -22.23 -30.99
N MET A 680 37.94 -21.81 -32.25
CA MET A 680 37.73 -22.75 -33.35
C MET A 680 39.03 -23.52 -33.64
N PRO A 681 38.96 -24.79 -34.08
CA PRO A 681 40.14 -25.56 -34.42
C PRO A 681 40.74 -25.02 -35.72
N ALA A 682 41.97 -24.47 -35.62
CA ALA A 682 42.93 -24.21 -36.70
C ALA A 682 42.86 -22.89 -37.52
N SER A 683 42.05 -21.87 -37.18
CA SER A 683 42.17 -20.54 -37.82
C SER A 683 42.16 -19.37 -36.83
N SER A 684 43.03 -18.38 -37.06
CA SER A 684 43.34 -17.24 -36.18
C SER A 684 42.25 -16.16 -36.11
N CYS A 685 41.04 -16.42 -36.62
CA CYS A 685 40.10 -15.37 -36.99
C CYS A 685 38.96 -15.09 -35.99
N LEU A 686 38.62 -15.98 -35.05
CA LEU A 686 37.53 -15.71 -34.08
C LEU A 686 37.97 -15.82 -32.62
N LEU A 687 39.25 -15.54 -32.36
CA LEU A 687 39.82 -15.62 -31.02
C LEU A 687 39.66 -14.28 -30.30
N PHE A 688 38.47 -13.98 -29.78
CA PHE A 688 38.34 -12.89 -28.81
C PHE A 688 38.75 -13.37 -27.41
N ARG A 689 39.26 -12.44 -26.60
CA ARG A 689 39.67 -12.73 -25.23
C ARG A 689 38.71 -12.08 -24.27
N GLU A 690 38.39 -12.81 -23.21
CA GLU A 690 37.45 -12.39 -22.20
C GLU A 690 38.13 -12.44 -20.83
N ASN A 691 37.75 -11.49 -19.99
CA ASN A 691 37.99 -11.56 -18.56
C ASN A 691 36.67 -11.26 -17.84
N GLN A 692 36.33 -12.10 -16.86
CA GLN A 692 35.10 -11.95 -16.09
C GLN A 692 35.37 -12.40 -14.65
N ILE A 693 34.87 -11.65 -13.68
CA ILE A 693 34.92 -12.06 -12.27
C ILE A 693 33.59 -11.71 -11.60
N ALA A 694 33.01 -12.71 -10.97
CA ALA A 694 31.74 -12.57 -10.26
C ALA A 694 31.97 -12.31 -8.76
N LEU A 695 31.08 -11.52 -8.18
CA LEU A 695 31.05 -11.28 -6.74
C LEU A 695 30.53 -12.53 -6.03
N ASP A 696 31.31 -13.05 -5.09
CA ASP A 696 30.85 -14.08 -4.15
C ASP A 696 30.09 -13.41 -3.02
N TRP A 697 28.79 -13.25 -3.22
CA TRP A 697 27.94 -12.56 -2.26
C TRP A 697 27.86 -13.29 -0.91
N ARG A 698 28.18 -14.59 -0.82
CA ARG A 698 28.27 -15.26 0.48
C ARG A 698 29.39 -14.63 1.30
N LYS A 699 30.57 -14.47 0.70
CA LYS A 699 31.74 -13.89 1.35
C LYS A 699 31.54 -12.39 1.57
N ALA A 700 31.11 -11.67 0.54
CA ALA A 700 30.92 -10.22 0.54
C ALA A 700 30.01 -9.72 1.66
N PHE A 701 28.95 -10.47 1.99
CA PHE A 701 28.00 -10.08 3.05
C PHE A 701 28.22 -10.84 4.36
N SER A 702 29.08 -11.88 4.41
CA SER A 702 29.39 -12.60 5.67
C SER A 702 30.28 -11.81 6.63
N ALA A 703 31.22 -11.01 6.12
CA ALA A 703 32.22 -10.30 6.93
C ALA A 703 31.68 -9.01 7.58
N SER A 704 30.57 -8.45 7.09
CA SER A 704 29.97 -7.19 7.56
C SER A 704 29.08 -7.35 8.80
N GLY A 705 28.82 -8.58 9.26
CA GLY A 705 27.85 -8.86 10.34
C GLY A 705 26.40 -8.50 9.97
N ALA A 706 26.11 -8.22 8.70
CA ALA A 706 24.78 -8.06 8.15
C ALA A 706 24.31 -9.42 7.62
N TYR A 707 23.35 -10.05 8.30
CA TYR A 707 22.77 -11.35 7.92
C TYR A 707 21.92 -11.31 6.63
N GLU A 708 22.04 -10.25 5.82
CA GLU A 708 21.18 -10.00 4.68
C GLU A 708 21.91 -10.34 3.39
N ASN A 709 21.41 -11.36 2.71
CA ASN A 709 21.94 -11.87 1.47
C ASN A 709 20.88 -11.81 0.35
N PHE A 710 21.28 -12.05 -0.90
CA PHE A 710 20.36 -12.05 -2.05
C PHE A 710 19.10 -12.90 -1.80
N SER A 711 19.24 -14.04 -1.12
CA SER A 711 18.10 -14.92 -0.80
C SER A 711 17.15 -14.33 0.24
N THR A 712 17.66 -13.59 1.23
CA THR A 712 16.86 -12.92 2.26
C THR A 712 16.08 -11.75 1.67
N GLU A 713 16.73 -10.90 0.88
CA GLU A 713 16.06 -9.76 0.23
C GLU A 713 15.05 -10.21 -0.81
N TRP A 714 15.37 -11.26 -1.58
CA TRP A 714 14.45 -11.90 -2.50
C TRP A 714 13.18 -12.43 -1.80
N ARG A 715 13.33 -13.13 -0.66
CA ARG A 715 12.19 -13.63 0.12
C ARG A 715 11.34 -12.48 0.69
N ARG A 716 11.99 -11.45 1.25
CA ARG A 716 11.32 -10.25 1.78
C ARG A 716 10.46 -9.56 0.72
N ALA A 717 11.03 -9.35 -0.47
CA ALA A 717 10.37 -8.70 -1.59
C ALA A 717 9.36 -9.59 -2.35
N GLY A 718 8.94 -10.74 -1.81
CA GLY A 718 7.89 -11.56 -2.44
C GLY A 718 8.38 -12.44 -3.58
N ASN A 719 9.61 -12.95 -3.47
CA ASN A 719 10.31 -13.70 -4.51
C ASN A 719 10.63 -12.84 -5.74
N PHE A 720 10.84 -11.55 -5.53
CA PHE A 720 11.29 -10.59 -6.54
C PHE A 720 12.60 -9.97 -6.09
N LEU A 721 13.58 -9.87 -6.98
CA LEU A 721 14.87 -9.30 -6.66
C LEU A 721 15.03 -7.89 -7.24
N SER A 722 15.49 -6.93 -6.43
CA SER A 722 15.84 -5.59 -6.89
C SER A 722 17.09 -5.07 -6.21
N TYR A 723 18.00 -4.50 -7.00
CA TYR A 723 19.29 -4.02 -6.53
C TYR A 723 19.87 -2.96 -7.48
N ASP A 724 20.71 -2.10 -6.91
CA ASP A 724 21.56 -1.15 -7.61
C ASP A 724 23.01 -1.68 -7.57
N VAL A 725 23.69 -1.67 -8.71
CA VAL A 725 25.13 -1.97 -8.82
C VAL A 725 25.83 -0.75 -9.38
N GLN A 726 26.99 -0.44 -8.82
CA GLN A 726 27.87 0.61 -9.29
C GLN A 726 29.31 0.11 -9.43
N ALA A 727 29.98 0.49 -10.50
CA ALA A 727 31.43 0.38 -10.63
C ALA A 727 32.05 1.66 -11.18
N LYS A 728 33.25 1.97 -10.70
CA LYS A 728 34.11 3.00 -11.29
C LYS A 728 35.15 2.36 -12.19
N LEU A 729 35.29 2.93 -13.38
CA LEU A 729 36.14 2.43 -14.44
C LEU A 729 37.23 3.47 -14.75
N PHE A 730 38.45 2.97 -14.93
CA PHE A 730 39.60 3.75 -15.34
C PHE A 730 40.30 3.08 -16.53
N LEU A 731 40.72 3.90 -17.50
CA LEU A 731 41.46 3.48 -18.69
C LEU A 731 42.83 4.15 -18.66
N ASP A 732 43.88 3.37 -18.93
CA ASP A 732 45.21 3.93 -19.06
C ASP A 732 45.36 4.82 -20.31
N SER A 733 46.45 5.59 -20.38
CA SER A 733 46.70 6.54 -21.46
C SER A 733 47.26 5.90 -22.75
N THR A 734 47.35 4.58 -22.83
CA THR A 734 47.86 3.87 -24.02
C THR A 734 46.78 3.11 -24.76
N ASN A 735 45.61 2.89 -24.13
CA ASN A 735 44.54 2.09 -24.70
C ASN A 735 43.70 2.82 -25.75
N THR A 736 43.62 2.25 -26.96
CA THR A 736 42.83 2.79 -28.09
C THR A 736 41.61 1.94 -28.45
N ILE A 737 41.63 0.66 -28.09
CA ILE A 737 40.54 -0.32 -28.25
C ILE A 737 40.19 -0.77 -26.85
N TYR A 738 38.92 -0.76 -26.44
CA TYR A 738 38.55 -1.23 -25.11
C TYR A 738 37.11 -1.71 -25.08
N ALA A 739 36.84 -2.75 -24.31
CA ALA A 739 35.49 -3.14 -23.96
C ALA A 739 35.44 -3.62 -22.51
N GLY A 740 34.61 -3.03 -21.67
CA GLY A 740 34.51 -3.45 -20.27
C GLY A 740 33.45 -2.71 -19.47
N GLY A 741 33.04 -3.30 -18.35
CA GLY A 741 32.03 -2.72 -17.48
C GLY A 741 31.44 -3.71 -16.48
N LEU A 742 30.13 -3.63 -16.31
CA LEU A 742 29.36 -4.34 -15.29
C LEU A 742 28.62 -5.54 -15.90
N SER A 743 28.71 -6.71 -15.29
CA SER A 743 27.81 -7.84 -15.56
C SER A 743 26.77 -7.95 -14.46
N PHE A 744 25.53 -8.26 -14.83
CA PHE A 744 24.39 -8.41 -13.93
C PHE A 744 23.44 -9.48 -14.45
N ARG A 745 22.63 -10.10 -13.59
CA ARG A 745 21.84 -11.29 -13.94
C ARG A 745 22.72 -12.42 -14.47
N LEU A 746 23.79 -12.73 -13.73
CA LEU A 746 24.65 -13.86 -14.01
C LEU A 746 24.03 -15.17 -13.48
N ASP A 747 24.44 -16.31 -14.01
CA ASP A 747 24.09 -17.62 -13.46
C ASP A 747 25.31 -18.54 -13.34
N GLU A 748 25.08 -19.73 -12.77
CA GLU A 748 26.11 -20.74 -12.53
C GLU A 748 26.63 -21.37 -13.83
N GLN A 749 25.92 -21.20 -14.95
CA GLN A 749 26.32 -21.68 -16.27
C GLN A 749 27.17 -20.63 -17.04
N GLY A 750 27.38 -19.45 -16.46
CA GLY A 750 28.12 -18.35 -17.08
C GLY A 750 27.31 -17.54 -18.08
N ASN A 751 25.98 -17.69 -18.13
CA ASN A 751 25.11 -16.80 -18.90
C ASN A 751 24.97 -15.47 -18.15
N SER A 752 24.96 -14.35 -18.86
CA SER A 752 24.86 -13.04 -18.22
C SER A 752 24.21 -11.97 -19.09
N LEU A 753 23.70 -10.93 -18.44
CA LEU A 753 23.56 -9.60 -19.05
C LEU A 753 24.74 -8.73 -18.65
N GLY A 754 25.04 -7.73 -19.46
CA GLY A 754 26.03 -6.75 -19.06
C GLY A 754 25.90 -5.43 -19.78
N LEU A 755 26.55 -4.44 -19.17
CA LEU A 755 26.69 -3.09 -19.65
C LEU A 755 28.19 -2.82 -19.85
N SER A 756 28.60 -2.64 -21.10
CA SER A 756 29.97 -2.31 -21.47
C SER A 756 30.06 -0.90 -22.03
N ILE A 757 31.15 -0.20 -21.74
CA ILE A 757 31.64 0.77 -22.72
C ILE A 757 32.47 0.02 -23.77
N VAL A 758 32.34 0.36 -25.04
CA VAL A 758 33.02 -0.30 -26.15
C VAL A 758 33.60 0.73 -27.11
N ARG A 759 34.86 0.54 -27.49
CA ARG A 759 35.51 1.19 -28.63
C ARG A 759 36.29 0.13 -29.41
N ALA A 760 35.88 -0.07 -30.65
CA ALA A 760 36.37 -1.11 -31.56
C ALA A 760 37.27 -0.52 -32.65
N SER A 761 38.04 -1.36 -33.34
CA SER A 761 38.85 -0.96 -34.50
C SER A 761 38.29 -1.56 -35.78
N PRO A 762 38.11 -0.78 -36.87
CA PRO A 762 37.65 -1.33 -38.14
C PRO A 762 38.75 -2.17 -38.80
N ASN A 763 38.54 -3.48 -38.95
CA ASN A 763 39.34 -4.31 -39.87
C ASN A 763 38.43 -4.96 -40.91
N PRO A 764 38.69 -4.82 -42.22
CA PRO A 764 37.73 -5.20 -43.26
C PRO A 764 37.76 -6.68 -43.71
N SER A 765 38.46 -7.58 -43.00
CA SER A 765 38.51 -9.00 -43.39
C SER A 765 37.23 -9.75 -42.96
N PRO A 766 36.42 -10.30 -43.90
CA PRO A 766 35.17 -10.99 -43.56
C PRO A 766 35.42 -12.19 -42.64
N GLY A 767 34.76 -12.20 -41.47
CA GLY A 767 34.80 -13.33 -40.53
C GLY A 767 36.04 -13.39 -39.64
N CYS A 768 36.75 -12.27 -39.42
CA CYS A 768 37.89 -12.23 -38.49
C CYS A 768 37.81 -11.06 -37.49
N ASP A 769 37.73 -11.35 -36.19
CA ASP A 769 37.78 -10.38 -35.07
C ASP A 769 39.23 -9.88 -34.90
N ALA A 770 39.55 -8.71 -35.41
CA ALA A 770 40.91 -8.15 -35.34
C ALA A 770 41.19 -7.33 -34.08
N ASP A 771 40.12 -6.90 -33.41
CA ASP A 771 40.15 -6.03 -32.23
C ASP A 771 39.87 -6.81 -30.93
N GLY A 772 39.76 -8.14 -30.99
CA GLY A 772 39.56 -9.01 -29.83
C GLY A 772 38.24 -8.76 -29.08
N ILE A 773 37.26 -8.10 -29.71
CA ILE A 773 35.92 -7.85 -29.17
C ILE A 773 34.93 -8.67 -30.02
N PRO A 774 33.93 -9.33 -29.41
CA PRO A 774 32.94 -10.07 -30.19
C PRO A 774 32.25 -9.18 -31.22
N ASP A 775 32.29 -9.58 -32.49
CA ASP A 775 31.60 -8.88 -33.59
C ASP A 775 30.13 -8.61 -33.30
N ASN A 776 29.48 -9.48 -32.52
CA ASN A 776 28.07 -9.33 -32.15
C ASN A 776 27.78 -8.15 -31.21
N LEU A 777 28.81 -7.56 -30.61
CA LEU A 777 28.75 -6.35 -29.78
C LEU A 777 29.07 -5.08 -30.58
N THR A 778 29.78 -5.20 -31.70
CA THR A 778 30.28 -4.10 -32.54
C THR A 778 29.51 -3.97 -33.87
N THR A 779 28.80 -5.00 -34.30
CA THR A 779 27.97 -5.01 -35.52
C THR A 779 26.49 -4.88 -35.15
N ALA A 780 25.91 -3.70 -35.41
CA ALA A 780 24.46 -3.50 -35.30
C ALA A 780 23.77 -4.20 -36.48
N PHE A 781 22.77 -5.05 -36.21
CA PHE A 781 22.04 -5.74 -37.28
C PHE A 781 21.13 -4.80 -38.08
N HIS A 782 21.29 -4.86 -39.40
CA HIS A 782 20.26 -5.02 -40.45
C HIS A 782 18.84 -4.52 -40.15
N ASP A 783 18.54 -3.38 -40.78
CA ASP A 783 17.20 -2.83 -40.92
C ASP A 783 16.31 -3.76 -41.78
N SER A 784 15.05 -3.99 -41.37
CA SER A 784 14.03 -4.66 -42.19
C SER A 784 13.72 -3.93 -43.49
N THR A 785 14.06 -2.63 -43.56
CA THR A 785 13.84 -1.73 -44.69
C THR A 785 15.03 -1.74 -45.68
N PHE A 786 16.22 -2.14 -45.21
CA PHE A 786 17.44 -2.26 -46.02
C PHE A 786 18.16 -3.58 -45.70
N PRO A 787 17.69 -4.70 -46.28
CA PRO A 787 18.19 -6.04 -46.00
C PRO A 787 19.59 -6.32 -46.58
N ASN A 788 20.36 -5.30 -46.91
CA ASN A 788 21.72 -5.43 -47.45
C ASN A 788 22.71 -4.43 -46.81
N SER A 789 22.27 -3.54 -45.91
CA SER A 789 23.12 -2.53 -45.30
C SER A 789 23.55 -2.97 -43.89
N PHE A 790 24.77 -3.49 -43.80
CA PHE A 790 25.45 -3.75 -42.55
C PHE A 790 26.02 -2.42 -42.04
N THR A 791 25.22 -1.62 -41.32
CA THR A 791 25.75 -0.41 -40.66
C THR A 791 26.48 -0.84 -39.39
N VAL A 792 27.74 -1.22 -39.57
CA VAL A 792 28.61 -1.58 -38.46
C VAL A 792 28.89 -0.36 -37.61
N LEU A 793 29.11 -0.55 -36.30
CA LEU A 793 29.71 0.45 -35.43
C LEU A 793 31.21 0.64 -35.78
N TYR A 794 31.57 0.71 -37.07
CA TYR A 794 32.93 0.96 -37.59
C TYR A 794 33.38 2.43 -37.40
N SER A 795 32.68 3.16 -36.54
CA SER A 795 33.00 4.55 -36.25
C SER A 795 34.09 4.62 -35.19
N PRO A 796 35.03 5.58 -35.25
CA PRO A 796 36.09 5.76 -34.24
C PRO A 796 35.54 6.19 -32.85
N TYR A 797 34.22 6.15 -32.67
CA TYR A 797 33.50 6.61 -31.50
C TYR A 797 33.35 5.51 -30.45
N ALA A 798 33.23 5.94 -29.20
CA ALA A 798 32.91 5.04 -28.11
C ALA A 798 31.38 4.92 -27.96
N TYR A 799 30.95 3.73 -27.55
CA TYR A 799 29.54 3.38 -27.36
C TYR A 799 29.33 2.80 -25.98
N LEU A 800 28.19 3.11 -25.38
CA LEU A 800 27.68 2.38 -24.23
C LEU A 800 26.73 1.29 -24.74
N VAL A 801 27.02 0.03 -24.43
CA VAL A 801 26.38 -1.14 -25.02
C VAL A 801 25.76 -2.02 -23.94
N LEU A 802 24.48 -2.32 -24.09
CA LEU A 802 23.77 -3.34 -23.31
C LEU A 802 23.74 -4.64 -24.12
N TRP A 803 24.17 -5.74 -23.50
CA TRP A 803 24.36 -7.02 -24.18
C TRP A 803 23.91 -8.22 -23.36
N MET A 804 23.84 -9.37 -24.03
CA MET A 804 23.49 -10.69 -23.49
C MET A 804 24.51 -11.76 -23.92
N LYS A 805 24.83 -12.70 -23.02
CA LYS A 805 25.70 -13.86 -23.25
C LYS A 805 24.97 -15.16 -22.88
N GLU A 806 25.03 -16.16 -23.76
CA GLU A 806 24.50 -17.51 -23.51
C GLU A 806 25.53 -18.60 -23.85
N THR A 807 25.91 -19.43 -22.89
CA THR A 807 26.95 -20.46 -23.04
C THR A 807 26.46 -21.75 -23.68
N ALA A 808 25.17 -22.10 -23.53
CA ALA A 808 24.61 -23.37 -24.01
C ALA A 808 23.23 -23.20 -24.68
N LYS A 809 23.10 -22.25 -25.61
CA LYS A 809 21.78 -21.94 -26.18
C LYS A 809 21.25 -23.05 -27.09
N THR A 810 19.95 -23.32 -26.96
CA THR A 810 19.25 -24.38 -27.69
C THR A 810 18.06 -23.85 -28.48
N GLU A 811 17.97 -24.18 -29.76
CA GLU A 811 16.77 -24.06 -30.59
C GLU A 811 16.02 -25.40 -30.55
N GLN A 812 14.74 -25.40 -30.18
CA GLN A 812 13.92 -26.61 -30.12
C GLN A 812 12.95 -26.68 -31.31
N ASN A 813 12.55 -27.89 -31.68
CA ASN A 813 11.57 -28.15 -32.75
C ASN A 813 11.96 -27.53 -34.09
N ILE A 814 13.20 -27.78 -34.51
CA ILE A 814 13.74 -27.25 -35.76
C ILE A 814 12.87 -27.69 -36.95
N VAL A 815 12.45 -26.72 -37.77
CA VAL A 815 11.68 -26.95 -38.99
C VAL A 815 12.61 -26.86 -40.19
N THR A 816 12.52 -27.80 -41.13
CA THR A 816 13.21 -27.69 -42.43
C THR A 816 12.21 -27.39 -43.54
N LEU A 817 12.59 -26.54 -44.48
CA LEU A 817 11.80 -26.20 -45.66
C LEU A 817 12.62 -26.44 -46.95
N PRO A 818 11.97 -26.57 -48.13
CA PRO A 818 12.68 -26.54 -49.40
C PRO A 818 13.60 -25.32 -49.50
N SER A 819 14.84 -25.53 -49.94
CA SER A 819 15.82 -24.45 -50.03
C SER A 819 15.40 -23.42 -51.10
N PRO A 820 15.51 -22.11 -50.84
CA PRO A 820 15.55 -21.14 -51.92
C PRO A 820 16.81 -21.33 -52.78
N HIS A 821 16.72 -20.98 -54.06
CA HIS A 821 17.83 -21.03 -55.00
C HIS A 821 17.92 -19.74 -55.83
N LEU A 822 19.13 -19.38 -56.27
CA LEU A 822 19.38 -18.22 -57.10
C LEU A 822 20.36 -18.58 -58.24
N ASP A 823 19.93 -18.39 -59.49
CA ASP A 823 20.74 -18.63 -60.70
C ASP A 823 20.87 -17.36 -61.57
N PRO A 824 22.04 -17.08 -62.17
CA PRO A 824 23.33 -17.80 -62.00
C PRO A 824 23.90 -17.64 -60.58
N GLU A 825 24.84 -18.51 -60.18
CA GLU A 825 25.44 -18.50 -58.83
C GLU A 825 25.90 -17.10 -58.43
N SER A 826 25.42 -16.63 -57.27
CA SER A 826 25.76 -15.29 -56.78
C SER A 826 27.22 -15.21 -56.33
N THR A 827 27.82 -14.04 -56.54
CA THR A 827 29.16 -13.70 -56.03
C THR A 827 29.16 -13.38 -54.53
N SER A 828 27.98 -13.13 -53.95
CA SER A 828 27.77 -12.83 -52.53
C SER A 828 27.58 -14.10 -51.71
N TYR A 829 28.30 -14.21 -50.58
CA TYR A 829 28.16 -15.33 -49.65
C TYR A 829 26.85 -15.29 -48.83
N LEU A 830 26.10 -14.18 -48.92
CA LEU A 830 24.81 -13.97 -48.25
C LEU A 830 23.61 -14.41 -49.08
N ASP A 831 23.82 -14.79 -50.35
CA ASP A 831 22.74 -15.17 -51.26
C ASP A 831 22.55 -16.69 -51.30
N PRO A 832 21.33 -17.20 -51.59
CA PRO A 832 21.01 -18.63 -51.63
C PRO A 832 21.90 -19.45 -52.59
N PRO A 833 21.98 -20.79 -52.41
CA PRO A 833 22.75 -21.65 -53.30
C PRO A 833 22.19 -21.73 -54.72
N PRO A 834 23.01 -22.06 -55.74
CA PRO A 834 22.50 -22.28 -57.09
C PRO A 834 21.56 -23.50 -57.14
N SER A 835 20.72 -23.57 -58.17
CA SER A 835 19.79 -24.70 -58.33
C SER A 835 20.56 -26.03 -58.40
N GLY A 836 20.06 -27.03 -57.66
CA GLY A 836 20.70 -28.36 -57.57
C GLY A 836 21.73 -28.49 -56.44
N THR A 837 22.00 -27.44 -55.67
CA THR A 837 22.86 -27.48 -54.47
C THR A 837 22.05 -27.16 -53.22
N GLY A 838 21.89 -28.12 -52.31
CA GLY A 838 21.11 -27.97 -51.06
C GLY A 838 19.60 -28.14 -51.28
N THR A 839 19.08 -29.32 -50.99
CA THR A 839 17.67 -29.70 -51.18
C THR A 839 16.74 -29.00 -50.20
N ARG A 840 17.16 -28.87 -48.93
CA ARG A 840 16.39 -28.23 -47.85
C ARG A 840 17.29 -27.38 -46.97
N ALA A 841 16.69 -26.41 -46.29
CA ALA A 841 17.34 -25.58 -45.30
C ALA A 841 16.51 -25.51 -44.01
N ILE A 842 17.19 -25.27 -42.89
CA ILE A 842 16.54 -25.08 -41.60
C ILE A 842 15.94 -23.67 -41.54
N LEU A 843 14.66 -23.56 -41.18
CA LEU A 843 14.00 -22.28 -40.97
C LEU A 843 14.22 -21.82 -39.53
N LEU A 844 14.73 -20.60 -39.37
CA LEU A 844 14.80 -19.91 -38.08
C LEU A 844 13.57 -19.03 -37.85
N GLY A 845 13.15 -18.90 -36.60
CA GLY A 845 12.14 -17.93 -36.20
C GLY A 845 12.62 -16.48 -36.30
N ASP A 846 11.67 -15.54 -36.27
CA ASP A 846 11.92 -14.09 -36.43
C ASP A 846 12.85 -13.51 -35.34
N CYS A 847 12.88 -14.13 -34.16
CA CYS A 847 13.70 -13.73 -33.01
C CYS A 847 14.95 -14.59 -32.79
N SER A 848 15.56 -15.06 -33.87
CA SER A 848 16.78 -15.87 -33.83
C SER A 848 18.06 -15.06 -33.53
N PHE A 849 18.93 -15.65 -32.71
CA PHE A 849 20.27 -15.16 -32.33
C PHE A 849 21.38 -15.86 -33.13
N TRP A 850 21.05 -16.85 -33.95
CA TRP A 850 22.00 -17.63 -34.75
C TRP A 850 22.63 -16.77 -35.84
N ARG A 851 23.94 -16.95 -36.07
CA ARG A 851 24.70 -16.26 -37.11
C ARG A 851 25.56 -17.23 -37.90
N SER A 852 25.91 -16.81 -39.13
CA SER A 852 26.91 -17.51 -39.93
C SER A 852 28.22 -17.67 -39.14
N GLY A 853 28.77 -18.87 -39.15
CA GLY A 853 29.98 -19.25 -38.42
C GLY A 853 29.74 -19.91 -37.06
N ALA A 854 28.53 -19.87 -36.51
CA ALA A 854 28.26 -20.50 -35.21
C ALA A 854 28.39 -22.03 -35.30
N ARG A 855 29.04 -22.63 -34.30
CA ARG A 855 29.19 -24.07 -34.17
C ARG A 855 28.00 -24.65 -33.42
N VAL A 856 27.34 -25.61 -34.04
CA VAL A 856 26.12 -26.23 -33.55
C VAL A 856 26.22 -27.74 -33.51
N ARG A 857 25.50 -28.34 -32.57
CA ARG A 857 25.32 -29.78 -32.47
C ARG A 857 23.84 -30.10 -32.41
N PHE A 858 23.44 -31.13 -33.14
CA PHE A 858 22.06 -31.59 -33.16
C PHE A 858 21.88 -32.80 -32.25
N TYR A 859 20.76 -32.80 -31.55
CA TYR A 859 20.34 -33.90 -30.69
C TYR A 859 18.84 -34.09 -30.83
N ASN A 860 18.43 -35.32 -30.56
CA ASN A 860 17.07 -35.75 -30.73
C ASN A 860 16.47 -36.01 -29.35
N THR A 861 15.38 -35.31 -29.05
CA THR A 861 14.64 -35.41 -27.79
C THR A 861 13.40 -36.30 -27.91
N GLY A 862 13.10 -36.79 -29.12
CA GLY A 862 12.10 -37.82 -29.40
C GLY A 862 11.76 -37.86 -30.89
N GLY A 863 12.06 -38.96 -31.59
CA GLY A 863 11.83 -39.12 -33.04
C GLY A 863 13.10 -39.50 -33.83
N SER A 864 13.36 -38.88 -34.99
CA SER A 864 14.59 -39.01 -35.81
C SER A 864 15.04 -37.64 -36.36
N LEU A 865 16.36 -37.37 -36.40
CA LEU A 865 16.89 -36.15 -37.01
C LEU A 865 16.60 -36.11 -38.53
N PRO A 866 16.56 -34.91 -39.16
CA PRO A 866 16.53 -34.79 -40.62
C PRO A 866 17.65 -35.58 -41.31
N THR A 867 17.34 -36.24 -42.42
CA THR A 867 18.33 -37.02 -43.18
C THR A 867 19.40 -36.08 -43.74
N GLY A 868 20.66 -36.36 -43.41
CA GLY A 868 21.80 -35.48 -43.69
C GLY A 868 22.44 -34.86 -42.43
N ILE A 869 21.80 -35.01 -41.26
CA ILE A 869 22.34 -34.55 -39.98
C ILE A 869 22.69 -35.75 -39.09
N GLU A 870 23.92 -35.81 -38.63
CA GLU A 870 24.40 -36.83 -37.69
C GLU A 870 24.26 -36.34 -36.24
N ALA A 871 23.69 -37.18 -35.37
CA ALA A 871 23.56 -36.86 -33.95
C ALA A 871 24.94 -36.76 -33.29
N GLY A 872 25.16 -35.71 -32.49
CA GLY A 872 26.41 -35.53 -31.74
C GLY A 872 27.60 -35.00 -32.56
N LYS A 873 27.44 -34.80 -33.87
CA LYS A 873 28.44 -34.18 -34.73
C LYS A 873 28.33 -32.64 -34.69
N ASP A 874 29.48 -31.98 -34.73
CA ASP A 874 29.55 -30.52 -34.81
C ASP A 874 29.47 -30.07 -36.26
N TYR A 875 28.61 -29.08 -36.50
CA TYR A 875 28.45 -28.40 -37.77
C TYR A 875 28.65 -26.91 -37.58
N TYR A 876 29.00 -26.23 -38.66
CA TYR A 876 29.09 -24.79 -38.76
C TYR A 876 27.92 -24.28 -39.59
N ILE A 877 27.21 -23.27 -39.11
CA ILE A 877 26.03 -22.78 -39.80
C ILE A 877 26.36 -21.59 -40.70
N ARG A 878 25.63 -21.45 -41.81
CA ARG A 878 25.49 -20.20 -42.55
C ARG A 878 24.03 -19.77 -42.50
N VAL A 879 23.79 -18.52 -42.11
CA VAL A 879 22.46 -17.92 -42.04
C VAL A 879 22.26 -17.02 -43.25
N ILE A 880 21.20 -17.28 -44.02
CA ILE A 880 20.82 -16.52 -45.22
C ILE A 880 19.45 -15.91 -45.02
N PHE A 881 19.33 -14.63 -45.35
CA PHE A 881 18.04 -13.94 -45.35
C PHE A 881 17.51 -13.88 -46.78
N TYR A 882 16.37 -14.50 -47.04
CA TYR A 882 15.76 -14.53 -48.37
C TYR A 882 14.24 -14.50 -48.26
N ASN A 883 13.57 -13.66 -49.06
CA ASN A 883 12.11 -13.48 -49.05
C ASN A 883 11.51 -13.37 -47.64
N THR A 884 12.06 -12.48 -46.80
CA THR A 884 11.65 -12.23 -45.40
C THR A 884 11.88 -13.37 -44.39
N LYS A 885 12.49 -14.49 -44.82
CA LYS A 885 12.78 -15.65 -43.97
C LYS A 885 14.28 -15.84 -43.76
N ARG A 886 14.64 -16.51 -42.66
CA ARG A 886 16.02 -16.86 -42.31
C ARG A 886 16.25 -18.36 -42.48
N TYR A 887 17.15 -18.71 -43.40
CA TYR A 887 17.52 -20.07 -43.73
C TYR A 887 18.89 -20.41 -43.16
N VAL A 888 19.03 -21.61 -42.60
CA VAL A 888 20.27 -22.14 -42.06
C VAL A 888 20.75 -23.31 -42.91
N TYR A 889 22.01 -23.20 -43.31
CA TYR A 889 22.76 -24.19 -44.06
C TYR A 889 23.92 -24.70 -43.22
N LEU A 890 24.28 -25.98 -43.38
CA LEU A 890 25.25 -26.67 -42.52
C LEU A 890 26.54 -26.99 -43.28
N PHE A 891 27.68 -26.83 -42.61
CA PHE A 891 29.01 -27.08 -43.16
C PHE A 891 29.88 -27.82 -42.14
N ASP A 892 30.93 -28.48 -42.61
CA ASP A 892 31.88 -29.22 -41.76
C ASP A 892 32.97 -28.33 -41.15
N THR A 893 33.23 -27.16 -41.74
CA THR A 893 34.27 -26.22 -41.31
C THR A 893 33.78 -24.78 -41.32
N TYR A 894 34.35 -23.97 -40.43
CA TYR A 894 34.09 -22.53 -40.37
C TYR A 894 34.36 -21.82 -41.70
N ALA A 895 35.52 -22.08 -42.31
CA ALA A 895 35.94 -21.43 -43.55
C ALA A 895 34.92 -21.67 -44.69
N ARG A 896 34.38 -22.89 -44.80
CA ARG A 896 33.31 -23.20 -45.75
C ARG A 896 31.99 -22.55 -45.37
N ALA A 897 31.61 -22.54 -44.09
CA ALA A 897 30.43 -21.79 -43.64
C ALA A 897 30.50 -20.29 -43.97
N MET A 898 31.69 -19.70 -43.98
CA MET A 898 31.92 -18.29 -44.35
C MET A 898 32.15 -18.06 -45.85
N GLY A 899 32.09 -19.10 -46.69
CA GLY A 899 32.24 -18.97 -48.14
C GLY A 899 33.67 -18.68 -48.59
N LEU A 900 34.66 -19.09 -47.79
CA LEU A 900 36.10 -18.94 -48.06
C LEU A 900 36.71 -20.18 -48.76
N GLY A 901 35.88 -21.08 -49.29
CA GLY A 901 36.29 -22.25 -50.08
C GLY A 901 36.58 -21.92 -51.54
N ALA A 902 36.87 -22.95 -52.36
CA ALA A 902 37.12 -22.79 -53.79
C ALA A 902 35.85 -22.40 -54.57
N SER A 903 34.68 -22.88 -54.13
CA SER A 903 33.36 -22.35 -54.48
C SER A 903 32.62 -21.87 -53.23
N ARG A 904 31.64 -20.97 -53.40
CA ARG A 904 30.93 -20.37 -52.25
C ARG A 904 30.11 -21.36 -51.44
N TRP A 905 29.71 -22.47 -52.07
CA TRP A 905 28.85 -23.50 -51.49
C TRP A 905 29.57 -24.85 -51.33
N GLU A 906 30.89 -24.86 -51.45
CA GLU A 906 31.71 -26.05 -51.26
C GLU A 906 31.51 -26.66 -49.87
N GLY A 907 31.30 -27.99 -49.83
CA GLY A 907 31.17 -28.74 -48.57
C GLY A 907 29.86 -28.47 -47.81
N LEU A 908 28.84 -27.95 -48.48
CA LEU A 908 27.48 -27.87 -47.94
C LEU A 908 26.99 -29.28 -47.58
N GLN A 909 26.59 -29.47 -46.33
CA GLN A 909 25.89 -30.67 -45.89
C GLN A 909 24.43 -30.59 -46.33
N ASP A 910 24.06 -31.46 -47.27
CA ASP A 910 22.70 -31.49 -47.80
C ASP A 910 21.73 -32.17 -46.81
N ILE A 911 20.52 -31.61 -46.72
CA ILE A 911 19.40 -32.12 -45.94
C ILE A 911 18.32 -32.60 -46.92
N THR A 912 18.10 -33.90 -47.01
CA THR A 912 17.31 -34.50 -48.10
C THR A 912 15.86 -34.82 -47.72
N SER A 913 15.55 -34.96 -46.42
CA SER A 913 14.18 -35.17 -45.94
C SER A 913 13.94 -34.51 -44.61
N GLU A 914 12.65 -34.30 -44.29
CA GLU A 914 12.25 -33.97 -42.91
C GLU A 914 12.55 -35.16 -41.99
N GLY A 915 12.98 -34.86 -40.76
CA GLY A 915 13.06 -35.85 -39.68
C GLY A 915 11.67 -36.15 -39.10
N SER A 916 11.61 -36.92 -38.02
CA SER A 916 10.37 -37.16 -37.27
C SER A 916 10.51 -36.69 -35.82
N GLY A 917 9.44 -36.19 -35.21
CA GLY A 917 9.46 -35.78 -33.81
C GLY A 917 10.29 -34.52 -33.48
N ALA A 918 10.61 -34.32 -32.20
CA ALA A 918 11.24 -33.12 -31.67
C ALA A 918 12.78 -33.17 -31.75
N SER A 919 13.34 -32.45 -32.73
CA SER A 919 14.78 -32.25 -32.93
C SER A 919 15.24 -30.88 -32.42
N SER A 920 16.44 -30.82 -31.83
CA SER A 920 16.98 -29.60 -31.23
C SER A 920 18.42 -29.30 -31.66
N MET A 921 18.78 -28.01 -31.75
CA MET A 921 20.08 -27.49 -32.21
C MET A 921 20.71 -26.72 -31.05
N ALA A 922 21.87 -27.14 -30.55
CA ALA A 922 22.57 -26.48 -29.45
C ALA A 922 23.87 -25.83 -29.93
N ALA A 923 24.13 -24.62 -29.44
CA ALA A 923 25.39 -23.94 -29.64
C ALA A 923 26.47 -24.69 -28.86
N GLN A 924 27.66 -24.84 -29.45
CA GLN A 924 28.81 -25.43 -28.77
C GLN A 924 29.72 -24.39 -28.13
N ASP A 925 29.59 -23.12 -28.53
CA ASP A 925 30.39 -21.99 -28.05
C ASP A 925 29.48 -20.88 -27.51
N PRO A 926 29.93 -20.05 -26.54
CA PRO A 926 29.13 -18.95 -26.00
C PRO A 926 28.71 -17.94 -27.07
N GLN A 927 27.42 -17.58 -27.07
CA GLN A 927 26.82 -16.66 -28.02
C GLN A 927 26.59 -15.30 -27.38
N TRP A 928 27.07 -14.25 -28.03
CA TRP A 928 26.89 -12.85 -27.64
C TRP A 928 25.82 -12.17 -28.48
N LEU A 929 25.02 -11.31 -27.87
CA LEU A 929 23.97 -10.55 -28.54
C LEU A 929 23.94 -9.11 -28.04
N LEU A 930 24.12 -8.15 -28.97
CA LEU A 930 23.83 -6.74 -28.74
C LEU A 930 22.33 -6.54 -28.55
N LEU A 931 21.94 -5.92 -27.43
CA LEU A 931 20.54 -5.63 -27.11
C LEU A 931 20.19 -4.17 -27.41
N ALA A 932 21.02 -3.22 -26.97
CA ALA A 932 20.87 -1.80 -27.26
C ALA A 932 22.22 -1.08 -27.15
N TYR A 933 22.34 0.09 -27.80
CA TYR A 933 23.53 0.92 -27.66
C TYR A 933 23.21 2.42 -27.64
N ARG A 934 24.11 3.18 -27.02
CA ARG A 934 24.12 4.64 -26.99
C ARG A 934 25.46 5.17 -27.49
N SER A 935 25.43 6.03 -28.52
CA SER A 935 26.61 6.74 -29.00
C SER A 935 27.04 7.81 -28.01
N LEU A 936 28.35 7.92 -27.76
CA LEU A 936 28.91 8.91 -26.83
C LEU A 936 29.41 10.19 -27.54
N ASN A 937 29.53 10.17 -28.87
CA ASN A 937 30.32 11.18 -29.60
C ASN A 937 29.62 11.88 -30.78
N GLN A 938 28.37 11.53 -31.12
CA GLN A 938 27.84 11.97 -32.42
C GLN A 938 27.52 13.47 -32.49
N PHE A 939 27.19 14.14 -31.38
CA PHE A 939 26.96 15.60 -31.32
C PHE A 939 27.12 16.16 -29.89
N PRO A 940 28.25 16.79 -29.52
CA PRO A 940 28.46 17.37 -28.18
C PRO A 940 27.57 18.57 -27.85
N SER A 941 26.73 19.06 -28.78
CA SER A 941 25.86 20.22 -28.56
C SER A 941 24.37 19.91 -28.51
N SER A 942 23.92 18.70 -28.87
CA SER A 942 22.49 18.39 -28.99
C SER A 942 21.97 17.33 -28.04
N VAL A 943 22.83 16.59 -27.31
CA VAL A 943 22.38 15.49 -26.46
C VAL A 943 23.03 15.55 -25.08
N GLY A 944 22.25 15.99 -24.09
CA GLY A 944 22.73 16.29 -22.76
C GLY A 944 23.19 15.07 -21.93
N ASP A 945 22.52 13.93 -22.07
CA ASP A 945 22.48 12.87 -21.04
C ASP A 945 23.84 12.19 -20.75
N VAL A 946 24.81 12.28 -21.68
CA VAL A 946 26.12 11.61 -21.60
C VAL A 946 27.29 12.57 -21.87
N LEU A 947 27.01 13.88 -21.76
CA LEU A 947 27.95 14.94 -22.05
C LEU A 947 29.17 14.89 -21.09
N GLU A 948 30.38 15.04 -21.66
CA GLU A 948 31.68 15.23 -20.98
C GLU A 948 32.31 14.01 -20.28
N ILE A 949 31.79 12.80 -20.47
CA ILE A 949 32.39 11.58 -19.92
C ILE A 949 33.76 11.28 -20.56
N LEU A 950 33.92 11.64 -21.84
CA LEU A 950 35.14 11.43 -22.61
C LEU A 950 35.89 12.73 -22.84
N LYS A 951 37.21 12.64 -22.99
CA LYS A 951 38.13 13.73 -23.32
C LYS A 951 38.46 13.73 -24.82
N PRO A 952 38.47 14.89 -25.49
CA PRO A 952 38.90 14.99 -26.88
C PRO A 952 40.41 14.74 -26.99
N SER A 953 40.83 13.98 -28.01
CA SER A 953 42.20 13.91 -28.46
C SER A 953 42.49 15.08 -29.42
N GLY A 954 43.77 15.37 -29.67
CA GLY A 954 44.23 16.52 -30.47
C GLY A 954 43.73 16.58 -31.93
N GLY A 955 42.91 15.62 -32.37
CA GLY A 955 42.23 15.59 -33.68
C GLY A 955 40.70 15.72 -33.63
N GLY A 956 40.10 16.08 -32.50
CA GLY A 956 38.64 16.28 -32.38
C GLY A 956 37.81 15.00 -32.14
N LEU A 957 38.47 13.84 -31.98
CA LEU A 957 37.84 12.58 -31.60
C LEU A 957 37.88 12.42 -30.08
N TYR A 958 36.80 11.92 -29.47
CA TYR A 958 36.76 11.66 -28.01
C TYR A 958 37.16 10.21 -27.75
N GLU A 959 38.36 10.03 -27.19
CA GLU A 959 39.08 8.76 -27.24
C GLU A 959 39.27 8.07 -25.89
N ARG A 960 39.24 8.84 -24.80
CA ARG A 960 39.62 8.41 -23.45
C ARG A 960 38.66 8.99 -22.42
N PHE A 961 38.58 8.37 -21.25
CA PHE A 961 37.91 9.01 -20.10
C PHE A 961 38.63 10.32 -19.73
N ARG A 962 37.89 11.27 -19.15
CA ARG A 962 38.50 12.48 -18.59
C ARG A 962 39.44 12.15 -17.43
N ASP A 963 38.93 11.44 -16.42
CA ASP A 963 39.70 10.85 -15.32
C ASP A 963 39.21 9.42 -15.04
N TRP A 964 38.01 9.26 -14.49
CA TRP A 964 37.29 7.97 -14.35
C TRP A 964 35.82 8.14 -14.77
N MET A 965 35.10 7.03 -14.93
CA MET A 965 33.67 7.03 -15.18
C MET A 965 32.96 6.18 -14.13
N THR A 966 31.81 6.64 -13.62
CA THR A 966 30.95 5.81 -12.77
C THR A 966 29.81 5.24 -13.61
N LEU A 967 29.75 3.91 -13.75
CA LEU A 967 28.58 3.22 -14.30
C LEU A 967 27.72 2.71 -13.16
N LYS A 968 26.40 2.94 -13.25
CA LYS A 968 25.43 2.35 -12.32
C LYS A 968 24.27 1.74 -13.10
N VAL A 969 23.91 0.51 -12.75
CA VAL A 969 22.73 -0.17 -13.25
C VAL A 969 21.77 -0.45 -12.10
N ARG A 970 20.50 -0.10 -12.27
CA ARG A 970 19.41 -0.52 -11.38
C ARG A 970 18.65 -1.64 -12.04
N VAL A 971 18.49 -2.75 -11.33
CA VAL A 971 17.69 -3.91 -11.76
C VAL A 971 16.47 -4.03 -10.85
N ILE A 972 15.29 -4.18 -11.46
CA ILE A 972 14.02 -4.36 -10.76
C ILE A 972 13.30 -5.55 -11.37
N GLU A 973 13.06 -6.58 -10.56
CA GLU A 973 12.09 -7.62 -10.85
C GLU A 973 10.75 -7.23 -10.23
N ALA A 974 9.69 -7.18 -11.02
CA ALA A 974 8.36 -6.88 -10.51
C ALA A 974 7.27 -7.48 -11.41
N PRO A 975 6.10 -7.84 -10.86
CA PRO A 975 4.90 -7.96 -11.66
C PRO A 975 4.55 -6.62 -12.32
N SER A 976 4.00 -6.63 -13.53
CA SER A 976 3.64 -5.41 -14.25
C SER A 976 2.26 -5.49 -14.89
N LEU A 977 1.60 -4.34 -15.00
CA LEU A 977 0.26 -4.20 -15.55
C LEU A 977 0.21 -3.08 -16.58
N SER A 978 -0.16 -3.41 -17.81
CA SER A 978 -0.46 -2.45 -18.86
C SER A 978 -1.87 -1.88 -18.72
N PHE A 979 -1.99 -0.57 -18.91
CA PHE A 979 -3.26 0.14 -18.92
C PHE A 979 -3.39 1.06 -20.13
N VAL A 980 -4.64 1.34 -20.51
CA VAL A 980 -5.07 2.28 -21.55
C VAL A 980 -6.23 3.13 -21.04
N ASN A 981 -6.52 4.23 -21.73
CA ASN A 981 -7.62 5.16 -21.38
C ASN A 981 -7.54 5.65 -19.93
N GLY A 982 -6.34 5.97 -19.46
CA GLY A 982 -6.08 6.51 -18.14
C GLY A 982 -6.56 7.95 -18.05
N GLY A 983 -7.32 8.26 -17.00
CA GLY A 983 -7.92 9.58 -16.78
C GLY A 983 -9.40 9.58 -16.43
N GLY A 984 -9.98 8.42 -16.11
CA GLY A 984 -11.42 8.27 -15.82
C GLY A 984 -11.99 9.19 -14.73
N ALA A 985 -11.13 9.78 -13.90
CA ALA A 985 -11.47 10.77 -12.88
C ALA A 985 -10.48 11.96 -12.81
N GLY A 986 -9.66 12.18 -13.84
CA GLY A 986 -8.56 13.16 -13.81
C GLY A 986 -7.46 12.86 -12.77
N LEU A 987 -7.47 11.66 -12.18
CA LEU A 987 -6.48 11.21 -11.21
C LEU A 987 -5.39 10.39 -11.92
N GLU A 988 -4.13 10.66 -11.61
CA GLU A 988 -2.97 9.85 -12.00
C GLU A 988 -2.78 8.68 -11.02
N ILE A 989 -2.28 7.54 -11.51
CA ILE A 989 -1.81 6.43 -10.68
C ILE A 989 -0.43 6.80 -10.14
N VAL A 990 -0.19 6.66 -8.83
CA VAL A 990 1.11 6.97 -8.20
C VAL A 990 1.60 5.82 -7.31
N SER A 991 2.91 5.78 -7.06
CA SER A 991 3.54 4.82 -6.14
C SER A 991 2.91 4.86 -4.75
N GLY A 992 2.54 3.68 -4.24
CA GLY A 992 1.82 3.48 -2.98
C GLY A 992 0.30 3.38 -3.13
N ASP A 993 -0.26 3.68 -4.31
CA ASP A 993 -1.68 3.44 -4.56
C ASP A 993 -2.02 1.96 -4.53
N ILE A 994 -3.26 1.65 -4.17
CA ILE A 994 -3.81 0.30 -4.31
C ILE A 994 -4.67 0.27 -5.56
N LEU A 995 -4.40 -0.70 -6.41
CA LEU A 995 -5.14 -0.96 -7.63
C LEU A 995 -5.89 -2.27 -7.49
N TYR A 996 -7.15 -2.27 -7.88
CA TYR A 996 -7.94 -3.48 -7.91
C TYR A 996 -8.88 -3.54 -9.11
N GLN A 997 -9.28 -4.76 -9.43
CA GLN A 997 -10.24 -5.09 -10.47
C GLN A 997 -11.37 -5.92 -9.85
N THR A 998 -12.57 -5.72 -10.36
CA THR A 998 -13.78 -6.43 -9.92
C THR A 998 -14.42 -7.22 -11.06
N GLN A 999 -15.14 -8.28 -10.73
CA GLN A 999 -15.88 -9.11 -11.68
C GLN A 999 -16.83 -8.29 -12.58
N ASP A 1000 -17.58 -7.33 -12.01
CA ASP A 1000 -18.63 -6.60 -12.73
C ASP A 1000 -18.19 -5.24 -13.31
N ASN A 1001 -16.90 -4.91 -13.30
CA ASN A 1001 -16.39 -3.58 -13.66
C ASN A 1001 -17.04 -2.41 -12.88
N THR A 1002 -17.45 -2.65 -11.64
CA THR A 1002 -18.00 -1.65 -10.73
C THR A 1002 -17.16 -1.58 -9.46
N ALA A 1003 -16.98 -0.39 -8.89
CA ALA A 1003 -16.06 -0.21 -7.75
C ALA A 1003 -16.38 -1.14 -6.57
N GLY A 1004 -17.66 -1.44 -6.34
CA GLY A 1004 -18.13 -2.33 -5.26
C GLY A 1004 -18.42 -3.77 -5.65
N GLY A 1005 -18.06 -4.21 -6.85
CA GLY A 1005 -18.16 -5.61 -7.24
C GLY A 1005 -17.14 -6.50 -6.52
N ALA A 1006 -17.32 -7.83 -6.62
CA ALA A 1006 -16.37 -8.80 -6.04
C ALA A 1006 -14.97 -8.60 -6.63
N VAL A 1007 -13.95 -8.50 -5.77
CA VAL A 1007 -12.56 -8.24 -6.16
C VAL A 1007 -11.94 -9.51 -6.76
N GLU A 1008 -11.50 -9.44 -8.02
CA GLU A 1008 -10.81 -10.54 -8.74
C GLU A 1008 -9.29 -10.45 -8.59
N ALA A 1009 -8.74 -9.23 -8.63
CA ALA A 1009 -7.31 -8.97 -8.54
C ALA A 1009 -7.05 -7.68 -7.77
N ILE A 1010 -6.02 -7.68 -6.91
CA ILE A 1010 -5.60 -6.51 -6.12
C ILE A 1010 -4.08 -6.47 -5.94
N ALA A 1011 -3.49 -5.28 -6.07
CA ALA A 1011 -2.05 -5.08 -5.88
C ALA A 1011 -1.74 -3.64 -5.46
N MET A 1012 -0.58 -3.42 -4.85
CA MET A 1012 -0.05 -2.08 -4.59
C MET A 1012 0.82 -1.63 -5.76
N VAL A 1013 0.86 -0.33 -6.02
CA VAL A 1013 1.73 0.27 -7.02
C VAL A 1013 3.12 0.46 -6.42
N ARG A 1014 4.11 -0.23 -6.99
CA ARG A 1014 5.50 -0.15 -6.55
C ARG A 1014 6.12 1.19 -6.94
N ASN A 1015 6.05 1.51 -8.24
CA ASN A 1015 6.61 2.74 -8.82
C ASN A 1015 5.56 3.47 -9.65
N ASP A 1016 5.78 4.76 -9.84
CA ASP A 1016 4.96 5.58 -10.73
C ASP A 1016 4.88 4.95 -12.14
N PRO A 1017 3.77 5.15 -12.87
CA PRO A 1017 3.55 4.58 -14.18
C PRO A 1017 4.66 4.95 -15.16
N VAL A 1018 5.05 3.97 -15.96
CA VAL A 1018 6.00 4.15 -17.06
C VAL A 1018 5.21 4.18 -18.36
N TYR A 1019 5.34 5.24 -19.14
CA TYR A 1019 4.48 5.48 -20.29
C TYR A 1019 5.03 4.82 -21.56
N TRP A 1020 4.12 4.41 -22.45
CA TRP A 1020 4.50 3.91 -23.77
C TRP A 1020 5.10 5.03 -24.60
N ASN A 1021 6.24 4.80 -25.24
CA ASN A 1021 6.77 5.69 -26.28
C ASN A 1021 7.05 4.89 -27.55
N LEU A 1022 6.31 5.19 -28.62
CA LEU A 1022 6.50 4.69 -29.98
C LEU A 1022 6.61 5.90 -30.91
N SER A 1023 7.72 6.04 -31.61
CA SER A 1023 8.10 7.24 -32.36
C SER A 1023 7.21 7.57 -33.57
N VAL A 1024 6.31 6.67 -34.01
CA VAL A 1024 5.68 6.82 -35.35
C VAL A 1024 4.20 7.23 -35.30
N ASN A 1025 3.46 7.05 -34.19
CA ASN A 1025 2.00 7.27 -34.17
C ASN A 1025 1.40 7.64 -32.79
N GLN A 1026 2.09 8.44 -31.96
CA GLN A 1026 1.59 8.78 -30.62
C GLN A 1026 1.01 10.20 -30.52
N PRO A 1027 0.02 10.43 -29.62
CA PRO A 1027 -0.46 11.76 -29.30
C PRO A 1027 0.65 12.61 -28.68
N ALA A 1028 0.60 13.93 -28.87
CA ALA A 1028 1.62 14.86 -28.39
C ALA A 1028 1.83 14.81 -26.87
N GLU A 1029 0.83 14.38 -26.09
CA GLU A 1029 0.87 14.26 -24.64
C GLU A 1029 -0.01 13.08 -24.16
N TRP A 1030 0.50 12.29 -23.21
CA TRP A 1030 -0.30 11.33 -22.45
C TRP A 1030 -0.96 12.08 -21.28
N ASN A 1031 -2.20 12.51 -21.48
CA ASN A 1031 -2.87 13.41 -20.57
C ASN A 1031 -3.96 12.67 -19.75
N TRP A 1032 -3.77 12.60 -18.44
CA TRP A 1032 -4.74 12.04 -17.48
C TRP A 1032 -6.03 12.86 -17.41
N GLU A 1033 -6.01 14.17 -17.66
CA GLU A 1033 -7.21 14.99 -17.75
C GLU A 1033 -7.99 14.71 -19.05
N ALA A 1034 -7.29 14.36 -20.13
CA ALA A 1034 -7.88 14.04 -21.42
C ALA A 1034 -8.36 12.59 -21.56
N GLY A 1035 -8.10 11.73 -20.56
CA GLY A 1035 -8.50 10.31 -20.60
C GLY A 1035 -7.68 9.47 -21.57
N THR A 1036 -6.56 9.98 -22.08
CA THR A 1036 -5.76 9.31 -23.12
C THR A 1036 -4.59 8.51 -22.57
N ALA A 1037 -4.25 8.64 -21.29
CA ALA A 1037 -3.01 8.08 -20.73
C ALA A 1037 -2.92 6.55 -20.92
N ALA A 1038 -1.77 6.07 -21.38
CA ALA A 1038 -1.48 4.63 -21.46
C ALA A 1038 -0.04 4.34 -21.05
N GLY A 1039 0.14 3.27 -20.28
CA GLY A 1039 1.45 2.93 -19.75
C GLY A 1039 1.47 1.55 -19.12
N ILE A 1040 2.52 1.32 -18.33
CA ILE A 1040 2.71 0.13 -17.51
C ILE A 1040 2.97 0.57 -16.07
N VAL A 1041 2.29 -0.09 -15.15
CA VAL A 1041 2.48 0.08 -13.71
C VAL A 1041 3.25 -1.12 -13.18
N LEU A 1042 4.30 -0.87 -12.41
CA LEU A 1042 5.01 -1.91 -11.66
C LEU A 1042 4.24 -2.16 -10.37
N LEU A 1043 3.90 -3.42 -10.12
CA LEU A 1043 3.08 -3.83 -9.00
C LEU A 1043 3.94 -4.45 -7.90
N GLU A 1044 3.42 -4.40 -6.69
CA GLU A 1044 3.94 -5.13 -5.53
C GLU A 1044 2.81 -5.99 -4.95
N PRO A 1045 3.08 -7.26 -4.60
CA PRO A 1045 2.08 -8.10 -3.96
C PRO A 1045 1.68 -7.51 -2.61
N LEU A 1046 0.37 -7.37 -2.40
CA LEU A 1046 -0.17 -7.07 -1.08
C LEU A 1046 -0.12 -8.35 -0.25
N ARG A 1047 0.57 -8.29 0.88
CA ARG A 1047 0.54 -9.33 1.88
C ARG A 1047 -0.52 -8.99 2.91
N ASP A 1048 -1.26 -9.99 3.35
CA ASP A 1048 -2.00 -9.86 4.61
C ASP A 1048 -1.05 -10.05 5.81
N ASP A 1049 -1.58 -9.83 7.01
CA ASP A 1049 -0.82 -9.89 8.26
C ASP A 1049 -0.31 -11.31 8.62
N LYS A 1050 -0.73 -12.33 7.86
CA LYS A 1050 -0.26 -13.72 7.95
C LYS A 1050 0.85 -14.01 6.93
N GLY A 1051 1.29 -13.00 6.18
CA GLY A 1051 2.27 -13.11 5.11
C GLY A 1051 1.73 -13.76 3.84
N VAL A 1052 0.42 -14.07 3.79
CA VAL A 1052 -0.24 -14.66 2.63
C VAL A 1052 -0.44 -13.57 1.59
N ILE A 1053 0.02 -13.84 0.37
CA ILE A 1053 -0.13 -12.93 -0.76
C ILE A 1053 -1.62 -12.90 -1.12
N ARG A 1054 -2.25 -11.72 -1.02
CA ARG A 1054 -3.63 -11.53 -1.49
C ARG A 1054 -3.71 -11.92 -2.97
N PRO A 1055 -4.83 -12.51 -3.43
CA PRO A 1055 -4.90 -13.12 -4.75
C PRO A 1055 -4.49 -12.13 -5.86
N TYR A 1056 -3.41 -12.50 -6.55
CA TYR A 1056 -2.93 -11.88 -7.78
C TYR A 1056 -3.49 -12.64 -8.99
N GLN A 1057 -4.69 -13.23 -8.92
CA GLN A 1057 -5.24 -13.97 -10.06
C GLN A 1057 -5.52 -13.00 -11.22
N GLY A 1058 -4.50 -12.75 -12.03
CA GLY A 1058 -4.56 -12.16 -13.36
C GLY A 1058 -5.41 -10.90 -13.47
N PHE A 1059 -4.83 -9.69 -13.45
CA PHE A 1059 -5.59 -8.57 -14.02
C PHE A 1059 -5.98 -8.95 -15.47
N ILE A 1060 -7.28 -8.84 -15.78
CA ILE A 1060 -7.86 -9.34 -17.03
C ILE A 1060 -7.98 -8.17 -18.02
N GLY A 1061 -7.56 -8.40 -19.27
CA GLY A 1061 -7.71 -7.41 -20.34
C GLY A 1061 -9.15 -6.96 -20.56
N GLY A 1062 -9.36 -5.67 -20.81
CA GLY A 1062 -10.65 -5.05 -21.08
C GLY A 1062 -11.47 -4.66 -19.84
N LYS A 1063 -10.98 -4.97 -18.62
CA LYS A 1063 -11.67 -4.64 -17.37
C LYS A 1063 -11.24 -3.27 -16.83
N ARG A 1064 -12.11 -2.66 -16.03
CA ARG A 1064 -11.86 -1.38 -15.36
C ARG A 1064 -10.90 -1.57 -14.19
N LEU A 1065 -9.97 -0.64 -14.07
CA LEU A 1065 -9.00 -0.56 -12.99
C LEU A 1065 -9.42 0.52 -12.01
N PHE A 1066 -9.57 0.15 -10.74
CA PHE A 1066 -9.96 1.05 -9.66
C PHE A 1066 -8.76 1.39 -8.78
N ARG A 1067 -8.62 2.67 -8.44
CA ARG A 1067 -7.65 3.18 -7.46
C ARG A 1067 -8.32 3.37 -6.10
N GLY A 1068 -7.69 2.87 -5.05
CA GLY A 1068 -8.17 2.98 -3.66
C GLY A 1068 -8.50 1.63 -3.05
N GLN A 1069 -9.07 1.63 -1.84
CA GLN A 1069 -9.48 0.41 -1.16
C GLN A 1069 -10.88 -0.04 -1.65
N PRO A 1070 -11.06 -1.30 -2.09
CA PRO A 1070 -12.38 -1.86 -2.37
C PRO A 1070 -13.30 -1.72 -1.15
N PRO A 1071 -14.62 -1.50 -1.31
CA PRO A 1071 -15.37 -1.33 -2.56
C PRO A 1071 -15.41 0.12 -3.09
N SER A 1072 -14.69 1.05 -2.47
CA SER A 1072 -14.85 2.50 -2.69
C SER A 1072 -13.82 3.12 -3.65
N GLY A 1073 -13.19 2.32 -4.49
CA GLY A 1073 -12.19 2.77 -5.45
C GLY A 1073 -12.76 3.60 -6.59
N VAL A 1074 -11.94 4.49 -7.12
CA VAL A 1074 -12.30 5.35 -8.25
C VAL A 1074 -11.79 4.71 -9.53
N TRP A 1075 -12.64 4.61 -10.55
CA TRP A 1075 -12.21 4.13 -11.86
C TRP A 1075 -11.18 5.10 -12.44
N ILE A 1076 -9.99 4.60 -12.77
CA ILE A 1076 -8.86 5.43 -13.18
C ILE A 1076 -8.35 5.11 -14.58
N ALA A 1077 -8.42 3.83 -15.00
CA ALA A 1077 -7.96 3.36 -16.29
C ALA A 1077 -8.64 2.03 -16.68
N THR A 1078 -8.33 1.52 -17.87
CA THR A 1078 -8.76 0.19 -18.33
C THR A 1078 -7.53 -0.69 -18.53
N VAL A 1079 -7.58 -1.94 -18.07
CA VAL A 1079 -6.51 -2.91 -18.28
C VAL A 1079 -6.43 -3.24 -19.77
N GLY A 1080 -5.29 -2.99 -20.39
CA GLY A 1080 -5.17 -3.16 -21.84
C GLY A 1080 -3.81 -2.73 -22.39
N ILE A 1081 -3.59 -3.08 -23.65
CA ILE A 1081 -2.42 -2.68 -24.43
C ILE A 1081 -2.91 -1.74 -25.54
N PRO A 1082 -2.22 -0.61 -25.81
CA PRO A 1082 -2.60 0.28 -26.91
C PRO A 1082 -2.62 -0.46 -28.25
N ALA A 1083 -3.59 -0.17 -29.11
CA ALA A 1083 -3.70 -0.78 -30.44
C ALA A 1083 -2.49 -0.49 -31.36
N THR A 1084 -1.70 0.53 -31.04
CA THR A 1084 -0.47 0.90 -31.74
C THR A 1084 0.73 0.00 -31.38
N VAL A 1085 0.62 -0.86 -30.37
CA VAL A 1085 1.68 -1.76 -29.92
C VAL A 1085 1.45 -3.17 -30.50
N SER A 1086 2.33 -3.61 -31.40
CA SER A 1086 2.33 -4.98 -31.95
C SER A 1086 3.35 -5.88 -31.23
N GLY A 1087 3.01 -7.16 -31.02
CA GLY A 1087 3.91 -8.15 -30.40
C GLY A 1087 3.91 -8.19 -28.86
N GLU A 1088 2.89 -7.65 -28.20
CA GLU A 1088 2.62 -7.87 -26.77
C GLU A 1088 1.32 -8.68 -26.62
N GLY A 1089 1.40 -9.85 -25.97
CA GLY A 1089 0.28 -10.82 -25.94
C GLY A 1089 -0.61 -10.75 -24.70
N VAL A 1090 -0.13 -10.19 -23.58
CA VAL A 1090 -0.89 -10.15 -22.31
C VAL A 1090 -0.71 -8.81 -21.59
N PRO A 1091 -1.80 -8.15 -21.13
CA PRO A 1091 -1.72 -6.86 -20.43
C PRO A 1091 -1.10 -6.99 -19.03
N PHE A 1092 -1.30 -8.14 -18.39
CA PHE A 1092 -0.77 -8.45 -17.07
C PHE A 1092 0.34 -9.47 -17.16
N ARG A 1093 1.44 -9.20 -16.46
CA ARG A 1093 2.63 -10.03 -16.47
C ARG A 1093 3.08 -10.28 -15.04
N GLN A 1094 3.11 -11.55 -14.66
CA GLN A 1094 3.42 -11.96 -13.29
C GLN A 1094 4.85 -11.59 -12.86
N ARG A 1095 5.75 -11.41 -13.84
CA ARG A 1095 7.15 -11.13 -13.60
C ARG A 1095 7.76 -10.50 -14.85
N ASP A 1096 8.37 -9.33 -14.68
CA ASP A 1096 9.17 -8.64 -15.67
C ASP A 1096 10.48 -8.15 -15.05
N ASN A 1097 11.52 -8.08 -15.88
CA ASN A 1097 12.81 -7.51 -15.52
C ASN A 1097 12.96 -6.14 -16.13
N TRP A 1098 13.32 -5.17 -15.29
CA TRP A 1098 13.49 -3.78 -15.67
C TRP A 1098 14.90 -3.35 -15.33
N ALA A 1099 15.51 -2.61 -16.25
CA ALA A 1099 16.83 -2.03 -16.09
C ALA A 1099 16.78 -0.52 -16.32
N GLN A 1100 17.51 0.21 -15.48
CA GLN A 1100 17.82 1.62 -15.69
C GLN A 1100 19.33 1.81 -15.62
N VAL A 1101 19.86 2.67 -16.48
CA VAL A 1101 21.30 2.90 -16.57
C VAL A 1101 21.62 4.35 -16.29
N PHE A 1102 22.59 4.55 -15.42
CA PHE A 1102 23.02 5.84 -14.94
C PHE A 1102 24.52 6.01 -15.18
N VAL A 1103 24.92 7.26 -15.44
CA VAL A 1103 26.32 7.64 -15.61
C VAL A 1103 26.67 8.80 -14.67
N GLY A 1104 27.85 8.71 -14.05
CA GLY A 1104 28.43 9.74 -13.19
C GLY A 1104 29.80 10.20 -13.69
N ASP A 1105 30.12 11.47 -13.47
CA ASP A 1105 31.29 12.18 -14.02
C ASP A 1105 32.16 12.81 -12.91
N PRO A 1106 33.49 12.73 -13.00
CA PRO A 1106 34.42 13.36 -12.06
C PRO A 1106 34.60 14.88 -12.21
N ASN A 1107 34.15 15.55 -13.29
CA ASN A 1107 34.57 16.92 -13.62
C ASN A 1107 33.42 17.95 -13.78
N ARG A 1108 32.54 18.08 -12.77
CA ARG A 1108 31.40 19.04 -12.79
C ARG A 1108 31.45 20.04 -11.63
N PRO A 1109 30.96 21.29 -11.81
CA PRO A 1109 30.89 22.30 -10.75
C PRO A 1109 29.90 21.92 -9.63
N PRO A 1110 30.03 22.53 -8.43
CA PRO A 1110 29.29 22.15 -7.21
C PRO A 1110 27.83 22.63 -7.12
N ASP A 1111 27.23 23.13 -8.22
CA ASP A 1111 25.84 23.61 -8.26
C ASP A 1111 24.91 22.64 -9.02
N PRO A 1112 24.60 21.47 -8.45
CA PRO A 1112 23.67 20.51 -9.02
C PRO A 1112 22.23 21.01 -8.98
N GLY A 1113 21.42 20.55 -9.94
CA GLY A 1113 19.99 20.81 -9.99
C GLY A 1113 19.18 19.95 -9.01
N ASP A 1114 17.86 20.02 -9.16
CA ASP A 1114 16.88 19.21 -8.41
C ASP A 1114 16.24 18.12 -9.30
N ASP A 1115 16.84 17.79 -10.45
CA ASP A 1115 16.27 16.87 -11.44
C ASP A 1115 17.30 15.82 -11.92
N PRO A 1116 17.15 14.52 -11.56
CA PRO A 1116 18.08 13.47 -11.93
C PRO A 1116 17.97 13.05 -13.40
N LEU A 1117 17.04 13.65 -14.15
CA LEU A 1117 16.91 13.53 -15.60
C LEU A 1117 17.73 14.60 -16.33
N ASP A 1118 18.30 15.57 -15.61
CA ASP A 1118 19.11 16.63 -16.19
C ASP A 1118 20.60 16.27 -16.29
N VAL A 1119 21.38 17.23 -16.78
CA VAL A 1119 22.84 17.11 -16.97
C VAL A 1119 23.65 17.89 -15.93
N LYS A 1120 22.95 18.63 -15.06
CA LYS A 1120 23.50 19.47 -14.01
C LYS A 1120 23.61 18.65 -12.72
N ARG A 1121 24.44 17.62 -12.78
CA ARG A 1121 24.78 16.74 -11.65
C ARG A 1121 26.07 17.19 -10.96
N ALA A 1122 26.21 16.87 -9.68
CA ALA A 1122 27.44 17.08 -8.93
C ALA A 1122 28.48 15.99 -9.20
N GLN A 1123 29.75 16.29 -8.88
CA GLN A 1123 30.89 15.39 -9.06
C GLN A 1123 30.71 14.02 -8.39
N SER A 1124 31.22 12.94 -8.99
CA SER A 1124 31.39 11.62 -8.34
C SER A 1124 32.87 11.35 -8.01
N PRO A 1125 33.38 11.69 -6.80
CA PRO A 1125 34.79 11.52 -6.42
C PRO A 1125 35.24 10.06 -6.38
N ARG A 1126 36.56 9.84 -6.57
CA ARG A 1126 37.20 8.52 -6.67
C ARG A 1126 36.93 7.56 -5.51
N ASP A 1127 36.98 8.01 -4.25
CA ASP A 1127 36.92 7.12 -3.07
C ASP A 1127 35.54 7.10 -2.38
N SER A 1128 34.46 7.26 -3.15
CA SER A 1128 33.11 7.45 -2.60
C SER A 1128 32.01 6.82 -3.43
N VAL A 1129 31.10 6.10 -2.76
CA VAL A 1129 29.95 5.46 -3.41
C VAL A 1129 28.71 6.30 -3.19
N PHE A 1130 28.00 6.62 -4.27
CA PHE A 1130 26.74 7.35 -4.22
C PHE A 1130 25.63 6.52 -4.82
N TRP A 1131 24.40 6.95 -4.61
CA TRP A 1131 23.25 6.26 -5.12
C TRP A 1131 22.21 7.24 -5.65
N ALA A 1132 21.73 7.01 -6.88
CA ALA A 1132 20.59 7.75 -7.41
C ALA A 1132 19.33 7.54 -6.52
N PRO A 1133 18.41 8.53 -6.48
CA PRO A 1133 17.16 8.44 -5.75
C PRO A 1133 16.33 7.22 -6.19
N ASP A 1134 15.48 6.73 -5.28
CA ASP A 1134 14.65 5.56 -5.55
C ASP A 1134 13.53 5.87 -6.55
N ARG A 1135 12.94 7.06 -6.42
CA ARG A 1135 11.94 7.61 -7.34
C ARG A 1135 12.60 8.67 -8.21
N VAL A 1136 12.91 8.30 -9.45
CA VAL A 1136 13.51 9.20 -10.45
C VAL A 1136 12.41 10.04 -11.09
N GLY A 1137 12.58 11.36 -11.18
CA GLY A 1137 11.61 12.27 -11.81
C GLY A 1137 10.43 12.73 -10.93
N TYR A 1138 10.56 12.62 -9.59
CA TYR A 1138 9.57 13.14 -8.65
C TYR A 1138 10.06 14.44 -7.98
N PRO A 1139 9.27 15.54 -7.99
CA PRO A 1139 9.68 16.82 -7.41
C PRO A 1139 10.07 16.71 -5.93
N GLY A 1140 11.20 17.30 -5.56
CA GLY A 1140 11.65 17.40 -4.15
C GLY A 1140 12.25 16.12 -3.54
N ILE A 1141 12.39 15.03 -4.30
CA ILE A 1141 13.13 13.83 -3.86
C ILE A 1141 14.61 13.94 -4.23
N THR A 1142 14.89 14.54 -5.37
CA THR A 1142 16.24 14.95 -5.74
C THR A 1142 16.52 16.29 -5.08
N THR A 1143 17.70 16.38 -4.48
CA THR A 1143 18.22 17.57 -3.83
C THR A 1143 19.62 17.82 -4.40
N PRO A 1144 20.16 19.04 -4.26
CA PRO A 1144 21.52 19.31 -4.70
C PRO A 1144 22.55 18.36 -4.04
N SER A 1145 22.23 17.80 -2.87
CA SER A 1145 23.14 16.86 -2.18
C SER A 1145 23.22 15.45 -2.79
N ASN A 1146 22.16 14.99 -3.49
CA ASN A 1146 22.02 13.59 -3.95
C ASN A 1146 21.95 13.45 -5.48
N ASP A 1147 21.98 14.56 -6.23
CA ASP A 1147 22.00 14.58 -7.69
C ASP A 1147 23.42 14.40 -8.26
N ARG A 1148 23.83 13.13 -8.38
CA ARG A 1148 25.20 12.74 -8.81
C ARG A 1148 25.23 11.95 -10.12
N PHE A 1149 24.06 11.61 -10.66
CA PHE A 1149 23.90 10.68 -11.78
C PHE A 1149 22.91 11.22 -12.78
N THR A 1150 23.22 11.08 -14.07
CA THR A 1150 22.25 11.29 -15.13
C THR A 1150 21.72 9.94 -15.62
N LEU A 1151 20.40 9.84 -15.75
CA LEU A 1151 19.74 8.68 -16.36
C LEU A 1151 19.96 8.66 -17.88
N VAL A 1152 20.52 7.57 -18.40
CA VAL A 1152 20.90 7.45 -19.83
C VAL A 1152 19.75 6.92 -20.68
N ARG A 1153 19.53 7.54 -21.84
CA ARG A 1153 18.70 7.02 -22.93
C ARG A 1153 19.50 6.04 -23.79
N MET A 1154 19.09 4.78 -23.84
CA MET A 1154 19.81 3.70 -24.57
C MET A 1154 19.56 3.64 -26.08
N ALA A 1155 18.90 4.64 -26.69
CA ALA A 1155 18.87 4.78 -28.14
C ALA A 1155 18.59 6.22 -28.57
N ASP A 1156 19.43 6.78 -29.42
CA ASP A 1156 19.16 7.97 -30.24
C ASP A 1156 18.06 7.70 -31.28
N ASP A 1157 17.61 8.73 -32.01
CA ASP A 1157 16.57 8.60 -33.04
C ASP A 1157 16.97 7.67 -34.22
N ASN A 1158 18.26 7.31 -34.32
CA ASN A 1158 18.81 6.35 -35.30
C ASN A 1158 19.47 5.10 -34.65
N ALA A 1159 19.29 4.86 -33.35
CA ALA A 1159 20.02 3.78 -32.65
C ALA A 1159 19.24 2.46 -32.54
N TYR A 1160 19.98 1.36 -32.67
CA TYR A 1160 19.46 -0.01 -32.65
C TYR A 1160 18.96 -0.43 -31.25
N ARG A 1161 17.77 -1.02 -31.21
CA ARG A 1161 17.30 -1.84 -30.10
C ARG A 1161 16.78 -3.15 -30.65
N ASN A 1162 17.11 -4.24 -29.99
CA ASN A 1162 16.61 -5.54 -30.38
C ASN A 1162 15.11 -5.65 -30.01
N PRO A 1163 14.20 -5.71 -30.99
CA PRO A 1163 12.75 -5.66 -30.75
C PRO A 1163 12.21 -6.94 -30.11
N CYS A 1164 12.97 -8.04 -30.17
CA CYS A 1164 12.61 -9.32 -29.57
C CYS A 1164 12.90 -9.36 -28.07
N TYR A 1165 14.02 -8.77 -27.65
CA TYR A 1165 14.54 -8.91 -26.30
C TYR A 1165 14.43 -7.65 -25.46
N LEU A 1166 14.20 -6.47 -26.05
CA LEU A 1166 14.05 -5.21 -25.32
C LEU A 1166 12.81 -4.43 -25.73
N ARG A 1167 12.18 -3.80 -24.74
CA ARG A 1167 11.11 -2.81 -24.94
C ARG A 1167 11.46 -1.50 -24.21
N ARG A 1168 11.06 -0.38 -24.79
CA ARG A 1168 11.32 0.99 -24.28
C ARG A 1168 10.09 1.56 -23.59
N PHE A 1169 10.32 2.15 -22.43
CA PHE A 1169 9.32 2.94 -21.72
C PHE A 1169 9.95 4.22 -21.14
N LEU A 1170 9.17 5.29 -21.03
CA LEU A 1170 9.63 6.55 -20.43
C LEU A 1170 9.11 6.69 -19.00
N SER A 1171 9.99 7.02 -18.06
CA SER A 1171 9.58 7.43 -16.72
C SER A 1171 9.13 8.87 -16.71
N ARG A 1172 7.81 9.05 -16.89
CA ARG A 1172 7.08 10.33 -16.78
C ARG A 1172 7.47 11.37 -17.85
N GLN A 1173 6.49 11.97 -18.52
CA GLN A 1173 6.74 13.07 -19.46
C GLN A 1173 5.69 14.16 -19.25
N ASN A 1174 6.14 15.40 -19.06
CA ASN A 1174 5.39 16.58 -19.44
C ASN A 1174 6.37 17.65 -19.94
N THR A 1175 6.13 18.12 -21.17
CA THR A 1175 6.82 19.20 -21.90
C THR A 1175 8.33 19.07 -22.19
N GLY A 1176 8.65 18.70 -23.43
CA GLY A 1176 9.83 19.22 -24.15
C GLY A 1176 11.20 18.58 -23.93
N ASP A 1177 11.49 17.91 -22.82
CA ASP A 1177 12.84 17.37 -22.55
C ASP A 1177 12.80 15.98 -21.90
N SER A 1178 12.35 14.96 -22.64
CA SER A 1178 12.35 13.57 -22.14
C SER A 1178 13.73 12.95 -22.23
N ARG A 1179 14.48 13.07 -21.14
CA ARG A 1179 15.77 12.40 -20.93
C ARG A 1179 15.57 11.16 -20.07
N GLY A 1180 16.20 10.05 -20.45
CA GLY A 1180 16.19 8.78 -19.70
C GLY A 1180 15.08 7.75 -20.05
N ASP A 1181 15.43 6.45 -19.96
CA ASP A 1181 14.53 5.33 -20.28
C ASP A 1181 14.46 4.27 -19.17
N PHE A 1182 13.29 3.63 -19.07
CA PHE A 1182 13.13 2.31 -18.47
C PHE A 1182 13.20 1.24 -19.57
N ILE A 1183 14.14 0.31 -19.41
CA ILE A 1183 14.35 -0.77 -20.35
C ILE A 1183 13.74 -2.02 -19.74
N ARG A 1184 12.70 -2.54 -20.40
CA ARG A 1184 12.16 -3.85 -20.04
C ARG A 1184 12.91 -4.91 -20.83
N ILE A 1185 13.47 -5.88 -20.11
CA ILE A 1185 14.10 -7.06 -20.68
C ILE A 1185 12.98 -8.07 -20.95
N GLY A 1186 12.74 -8.31 -22.23
CA GLY A 1186 11.64 -9.10 -22.76
C GLY A 1186 11.81 -10.61 -22.61
N LYS A 1187 10.79 -11.36 -23.04
CA LYS A 1187 10.79 -12.84 -23.04
C LYS A 1187 11.58 -13.39 -24.23
N VAL A 1188 12.21 -14.55 -24.04
CA VAL A 1188 12.74 -15.35 -25.15
C VAL A 1188 11.54 -15.97 -25.88
N GLN A 1189 11.52 -15.92 -27.22
CA GLN A 1189 10.51 -16.65 -28.00
C GLN A 1189 10.87 -18.15 -28.15
N TYR A 1190 9.81 -18.94 -28.35
CA TYR A 1190 9.64 -20.40 -28.50
C TYR A 1190 9.41 -21.27 -27.25
N ASP A 1191 10.11 -21.09 -26.13
CA ASP A 1191 9.88 -21.92 -24.91
C ASP A 1191 9.03 -21.21 -23.82
N GLY A 1192 8.73 -19.93 -24.01
CA GLY A 1192 7.85 -19.12 -23.17
C GLY A 1192 8.45 -18.69 -21.82
N ARG A 1193 9.73 -18.98 -21.53
CA ARG A 1193 10.36 -18.69 -20.24
C ARG A 1193 11.14 -17.35 -20.28
N PRO A 1194 11.07 -16.53 -19.21
CA PRO A 1194 11.89 -15.33 -19.10
C PRO A 1194 13.37 -15.69 -18.91
N PHE A 1195 14.24 -15.06 -19.69
CA PHE A 1195 15.66 -15.39 -19.82
C PHE A 1195 16.44 -15.41 -18.50
N PHE A 1196 16.25 -14.40 -17.66
CA PHE A 1196 16.81 -14.34 -16.31
C PHE A 1196 15.73 -13.98 -15.31
N SER A 1197 15.07 -14.99 -14.75
CA SER A 1197 14.21 -14.81 -13.58
C SER A 1197 14.80 -15.50 -12.38
N THR A 1198 14.47 -14.98 -11.20
CA THR A 1198 14.70 -15.74 -9.98
C THR A 1198 13.74 -16.95 -9.95
N PRO A 1199 14.09 -18.06 -9.27
CA PRO A 1199 13.31 -19.30 -9.31
C PRO A 1199 11.82 -19.09 -8.98
N THR A 1200 10.92 -19.70 -9.76
CA THR A 1200 9.47 -19.44 -9.72
C THR A 1200 8.68 -20.30 -8.72
N GLU A 1201 9.20 -21.45 -8.26
CA GLU A 1201 8.48 -22.39 -7.38
C GLU A 1201 9.38 -22.90 -6.24
N GLY A 1202 8.90 -22.80 -4.98
CA GLY A 1202 9.22 -23.67 -3.83
C GLY A 1202 10.67 -23.92 -3.42
N LEU A 1203 11.65 -23.39 -4.15
CA LEU A 1203 13.05 -23.72 -4.04
C LEU A 1203 13.82 -22.52 -3.52
N GLU A 1204 14.76 -22.79 -2.63
CA GLU A 1204 15.63 -21.78 -2.07
C GLU A 1204 16.44 -21.10 -3.18
N PHE A 1205 16.57 -19.76 -3.12
CA PHE A 1205 17.48 -19.04 -4.00
C PHE A 1205 18.89 -19.64 -3.83
N PRO A 1206 19.51 -20.20 -4.90
CA PRO A 1206 20.75 -20.93 -4.75
C PRO A 1206 21.80 -20.04 -4.13
N THR A 1207 22.35 -20.47 -2.99
CA THR A 1207 23.27 -19.62 -2.24
C THR A 1207 24.57 -19.37 -3.01
N SER A 1208 24.88 -20.17 -4.02
CA SER A 1208 26.08 -20.11 -4.87
C SER A 1208 25.90 -19.24 -6.10
N ARG A 1209 24.66 -18.90 -6.47
CA ARG A 1209 24.38 -18.25 -7.74
C ARG A 1209 24.99 -16.86 -7.78
N PRO A 1210 25.95 -16.58 -8.67
CA PRO A 1210 26.48 -15.24 -8.83
C PRO A 1210 25.45 -14.36 -9.55
N GLU A 1211 25.16 -13.16 -9.06
CA GLU A 1211 24.19 -12.24 -9.70
C GLU A 1211 24.85 -11.03 -10.37
N VAL A 1212 26.03 -10.63 -9.89
CA VAL A 1212 26.72 -9.40 -10.30
C VAL A 1212 28.22 -9.64 -10.41
N GLY A 1213 28.86 -8.93 -11.32
CA GLY A 1213 30.29 -9.06 -11.54
C GLY A 1213 30.86 -7.96 -12.41
N LEU A 1214 32.12 -8.13 -12.77
CA LEU A 1214 32.89 -7.25 -13.66
C LEU A 1214 33.34 -8.05 -14.87
N HIS A 1215 33.42 -7.40 -16.02
CA HIS A 1215 33.85 -8.05 -17.25
C HIS A 1215 34.63 -7.10 -18.17
N ALA A 1216 35.45 -7.68 -19.04
CA ALA A 1216 36.17 -6.99 -20.11
C ALA A 1216 36.41 -7.90 -21.33
N TYR A 1217 36.49 -7.30 -22.51
CA TYR A 1217 36.84 -7.91 -23.80
C TYR A 1217 37.91 -7.07 -24.51
N GLY A 1218 38.67 -7.71 -25.39
CA GLY A 1218 39.72 -7.06 -26.18
C GLY A 1218 41.00 -7.88 -26.29
N PRO A 1219 42.04 -7.35 -26.95
CA PRO A 1219 43.37 -7.97 -26.96
C PRO A 1219 43.98 -7.93 -25.56
N ALA A 1220 44.98 -8.79 -25.29
CA ALA A 1220 45.61 -8.84 -23.95
C ALA A 1220 46.07 -7.47 -23.48
N ASP A 1221 46.79 -6.73 -24.33
CA ASP A 1221 47.34 -5.43 -23.96
C ASP A 1221 46.24 -4.44 -23.55
N SER A 1222 45.11 -4.43 -24.27
CA SER A 1222 43.95 -3.59 -23.94
C SER A 1222 43.29 -3.98 -22.61
N ILE A 1223 43.02 -5.27 -22.40
CA ILE A 1223 42.36 -5.77 -21.19
C ILE A 1223 43.25 -5.51 -19.97
N THR A 1224 44.57 -5.69 -20.09
CA THR A 1224 45.51 -5.50 -18.98
C THR A 1224 45.70 -4.04 -18.54
N ASN A 1225 45.19 -3.10 -19.34
CA ASN A 1225 45.22 -1.66 -19.13
C ASN A 1225 43.84 -1.09 -18.71
N PHE A 1226 42.91 -1.97 -18.37
CA PHE A 1226 41.57 -1.64 -17.87
C PHE A 1226 41.50 -1.88 -16.36
N TYR A 1227 41.05 -0.88 -15.59
CA TYR A 1227 41.05 -0.92 -14.13
C TYR A 1227 39.65 -0.67 -13.56
N PHE A 1228 39.32 -1.40 -12.48
CA PHE A 1228 38.13 -1.18 -11.67
C PHE A 1228 38.54 -0.74 -10.26
N ASP A 1229 37.97 0.35 -9.75
CA ASP A 1229 38.49 1.01 -8.55
C ASP A 1229 37.52 0.90 -7.35
N ASP A 1230 36.35 1.53 -7.44
CA ASP A 1230 35.28 1.32 -6.48
C ASP A 1230 34.19 0.45 -7.09
N PHE A 1231 33.74 -0.55 -6.34
CA PHE A 1231 32.57 -1.36 -6.64
C PHE A 1231 31.59 -1.34 -5.47
N ALA A 1232 30.30 -1.25 -5.77
CA ALA A 1232 29.28 -1.33 -4.73
C ALA A 1232 27.99 -1.95 -5.22
N VAL A 1233 27.33 -2.67 -4.32
CA VAL A 1233 26.00 -3.25 -4.51
C VAL A 1233 25.13 -2.78 -3.36
N ARG A 1234 23.92 -2.32 -3.68
CA ARG A 1234 22.90 -1.98 -2.68
C ARG A 1234 21.59 -2.61 -3.07
N PHE A 1235 20.96 -3.30 -2.14
CA PHE A 1235 19.62 -3.82 -2.38
C PHE A 1235 18.61 -2.68 -2.46
N GLY A 1236 17.69 -2.80 -3.41
CA GLY A 1236 16.69 -1.78 -3.67
C GLY A 1236 15.79 -1.57 -2.45
N PRO A 1237 15.22 -0.37 -2.25
CA PRO A 1237 14.30 -0.12 -1.14
C PRO A 1237 13.08 -1.06 -1.19
N VAL A 1238 12.68 -1.55 -0.01
CA VAL A 1238 11.26 -1.70 0.33
C VAL A 1238 10.70 -0.28 0.48
N GLY A 1239 10.20 0.28 -0.63
CA GLY A 1239 9.47 1.52 -0.64
C GLY A 1239 8.07 1.31 -0.10
N GLY A 1240 7.95 1.15 1.21
CA GLY A 1240 6.66 1.04 1.88
C GLY A 1240 6.82 0.81 3.38
N VAL A 1241 7.01 1.89 4.13
CA VAL A 1241 6.33 2.23 5.42
C VAL A 1241 7.08 3.44 6.00
N ARG A 1242 6.40 4.58 6.10
CA ARG A 1242 6.78 5.62 7.07
C ARG A 1242 6.25 5.15 8.44
N PRO A 1243 7.08 4.93 9.47
CA PRO A 1243 6.55 4.84 10.82
C PRO A 1243 6.18 6.23 11.32
N GLY A 1244 4.95 6.63 11.04
CA GLY A 1244 4.20 7.49 11.95
C GLY A 1244 3.59 6.65 13.07
N PHE A 1245 3.16 7.32 14.15
CA PHE A 1245 2.37 6.78 15.26
C PHE A 1245 1.81 5.38 14.96
N LEU A 1246 2.38 4.33 15.58
CA LEU A 1246 1.74 3.01 15.56
C LEU A 1246 0.33 3.15 16.12
N MET A 1247 -0.64 2.39 15.59
CA MET A 1247 -2.04 2.48 16.02
C MET A 1247 -2.11 2.40 17.55
N PRO A 1248 -2.49 3.51 18.22
CA PRO A 1248 -2.45 3.60 19.67
C PRO A 1248 -3.54 2.74 20.29
N VAL A 1249 -3.32 2.28 21.51
CA VAL A 1249 -4.41 1.87 22.40
C VAL A 1249 -5.01 3.14 22.98
N GLN A 1250 -6.33 3.24 22.89
CA GLN A 1250 -7.11 4.38 23.35
C GLN A 1250 -7.62 4.09 24.77
N HIS A 1251 -7.77 5.15 25.58
CA HIS A 1251 -8.41 5.10 26.90
C HIS A 1251 -9.59 6.10 26.95
#